data_AF-A0A950QQH0-F1
#
_entry.id   AF-A0A950QQH0-F1
#
_cell.length_a   1.000
_cell.length_b   1.000
_cell.length_c   1.000
_cell.angle_alpha   90.00
_cell.angle_beta   90.00
_cell.angle_gamma   90.00
#
_symmetry.space_group_name_H-M   'P 1'
#
loop_
_entity.id
_entity.type
_entity.pdbx_description
1 polymer ?
#
loop_
_entity_poly.entity_id
_entity_poly.type
_entity_poly.pdbx_seq_one_letter_code
_entity_poly.pdbx_strand_id
1 'polypeptide(L)'
;MKSRTPLTSALVILVVVNLVLLTACGGGGTTSTDRSGNPLPTITVISPTSAVAGSKADVALTVNGTNFISASVVNFAGAARTTAFVSSTQLTAAIPAAAFASAGTAAVTVTNPAPGGGTSNAVPFTIVNPAPINPTPTITSVSPISAIIGGAAFTLTVNGTNFISSSTVTFNGNVRVTTFISTTQLTAAIQASDIANVGTFEVTVINRAPGGGISNASVFAVQTSNPTPHIVALDPSGAAAGGPAFTLRVGGYGFTANSVLRWNGNDRPTTILGADTLTAQIPASDIVATGTATVSVFNPSPGGGSSNSLDFTIATGGVSPQSVAVDPTGKFAYVTNSVSNDISMYTINTAIGTLTLNGRIAAGANPVSMAVHPSGKFLYVANNTEAFVNNVSMYTIDPNTGTLTLIAPPVLAYTCSQSIASDPLGRFVYVASTACEDDIGSVVTYTVNATNGILTPTSEVFYDIGLYPSSIAVHPSGKFAYVANFAYQTFTPTPIEIFSIDSHGLTLIGTAAAGVNSTSVTVAPSGKFAYAANAGDNDLSTYTIDSTNGTLTPNGTIAAGAGPTSVAVDPTSKFAYAVNAGSNNISMYTIDATTGLLTSIGTVNAGVAPSSITILPSSNFAYVTNSGSNDVSIYSIDTSTGALTLIGTVGT
;
A
#
# COMPACT_ATOMS: atom_id res chain seq x y z
N MET A 1 -57.82 24.50 18.63
CA MET A 1 -57.72 23.05 18.94
C MET A 1 -56.44 22.85 19.73
N LYS A 2 -56.53 22.73 21.06
CA LYS A 2 -56.33 21.48 21.84
C LYS A 2 -55.03 20.75 21.42
N SER A 3 -54.08 20.41 22.28
CA SER A 3 -54.11 20.22 23.73
C SER A 3 -52.67 20.06 24.26
N ARG A 4 -52.35 20.73 25.38
CA ARG A 4 -51.16 20.53 26.24
C ARG A 4 -51.51 19.58 27.39
N THR A 5 -50.48 19.17 28.14
CA THR A 5 -50.42 18.75 29.58
C THR A 5 -50.09 17.26 29.85
N PRO A 6 -49.64 16.86 31.08
CA PRO A 6 -48.21 16.76 31.46
C PRO A 6 -47.90 15.52 32.37
N LEU A 7 -46.74 15.53 33.03
CA LEU A 7 -46.29 14.62 34.10
C LEU A 7 -47.23 14.58 35.33
N THR A 8 -47.27 13.43 36.03
CA THR A 8 -47.45 13.36 37.50
C THR A 8 -46.90 12.05 38.10
N SER A 9 -46.14 12.21 39.20
CA SER A 9 -45.80 11.20 40.22
C SER A 9 -47.02 10.78 41.05
N ALA A 10 -47.02 9.57 41.60
CA ALA A 10 -47.82 9.26 42.80
C ALA A 10 -47.17 8.15 43.65
N LEU A 11 -46.98 8.51 44.93
CA LEU A 11 -46.63 7.74 46.11
C LEU A 11 -47.91 7.08 46.68
N VAL A 12 -47.89 5.82 47.13
CA VAL A 12 -48.95 5.26 48.00
C VAL A 12 -48.36 4.36 49.09
N ILE A 13 -48.94 4.53 50.28
CA ILE A 13 -48.55 4.13 51.63
C ILE A 13 -49.17 2.77 52.04
N LEU A 14 -48.46 2.12 52.96
CA LEU A 14 -48.73 0.89 53.73
C LEU A 14 -50.02 0.93 54.58
N VAL A 15 -50.77 -0.18 54.68
CA VAL A 15 -51.62 -0.50 55.84
C VAL A 15 -51.54 -2.01 56.17
N VAL A 16 -51.31 -2.31 57.45
CA VAL A 16 -51.25 -3.64 58.09
C VAL A 16 -52.59 -3.93 58.78
N VAL A 17 -53.10 -5.17 58.74
CA VAL A 17 -53.97 -5.71 59.79
C VAL A 17 -53.66 -7.20 60.03
N ASN A 18 -53.39 -7.51 61.31
CA ASN A 18 -53.21 -8.85 61.90
C ASN A 18 -54.55 -9.58 62.11
N LEU A 19 -54.54 -10.91 62.04
CA LEU A 19 -55.50 -11.73 62.80
C LEU A 19 -54.84 -13.05 63.25
N VAL A 20 -54.76 -13.22 64.57
CA VAL A 20 -54.37 -14.46 65.26
C VAL A 20 -55.65 -15.16 65.73
N LEU A 21 -55.79 -16.46 65.49
CA LEU A 21 -56.67 -17.34 66.25
C LEU A 21 -55.89 -18.55 66.78
N LEU A 22 -55.94 -18.73 68.10
CA LEU A 22 -55.56 -19.94 68.83
C LEU A 22 -56.71 -20.96 68.77
N THR A 23 -56.37 -22.25 68.66
CA THR A 23 -57.01 -23.34 69.45
C THR A 23 -56.09 -24.56 69.50
N ALA A 24 -56.03 -25.18 70.68
CA ALA A 24 -55.21 -26.34 71.03
C ALA A 24 -55.99 -27.66 70.97
N CYS A 25 -55.26 -28.79 70.97
CA CYS A 25 -55.48 -30.07 71.69
C CYS A 25 -55.46 -31.37 70.84
N GLY A 26 -54.79 -32.40 71.40
CA GLY A 26 -54.91 -33.85 71.09
C GLY A 26 -53.95 -34.36 70.01
N GLY A 27 -53.12 -35.41 70.15
CA GLY A 27 -53.10 -36.52 71.10
C GLY A 27 -53.31 -37.88 70.40
N GLY A 28 -52.23 -38.54 69.93
CA GLY A 28 -52.11 -40.00 69.81
C GLY A 28 -52.59 -40.73 68.54
N GLY A 29 -51.72 -41.59 67.97
CA GLY A 29 -52.12 -42.94 67.52
C GLY A 29 -52.08 -43.30 66.02
N THR A 30 -51.08 -44.12 65.67
CA THR A 30 -51.07 -45.24 64.68
C THR A 30 -51.03 -44.99 63.16
N THR A 31 -49.87 -45.36 62.59
CA THR A 31 -49.58 -46.11 61.35
C THR A 31 -50.45 -45.87 60.10
N SER A 32 -49.89 -45.12 59.16
CA SER A 32 -50.18 -45.21 57.72
C SER A 32 -48.86 -45.21 56.96
N THR A 33 -48.67 -46.19 56.07
CA THR A 33 -47.57 -46.22 55.10
C THR A 33 -47.76 -45.10 54.09
N ASP A 34 -47.25 -43.90 54.38
CA ASP A 34 -47.13 -42.87 53.35
C ASP A 34 -45.79 -43.02 52.62
N ARG A 35 -45.85 -43.47 51.37
CA ARG A 35 -44.78 -43.23 50.41
C ARG A 35 -44.76 -41.72 50.15
N SER A 36 -44.21 -40.95 51.08
CA SER A 36 -44.00 -39.52 50.88
C SER A 36 -43.04 -39.33 49.69
N GLY A 37 -43.61 -38.97 48.54
CA GLY A 37 -42.82 -38.57 47.39
C GLY A 37 -42.05 -37.29 47.71
N ASN A 38 -40.96 -37.03 46.99
CA ASN A 38 -40.20 -35.79 47.12
C ASN A 38 -41.15 -34.58 46.94
N PRO A 39 -40.99 -33.49 47.71
CA PRO A 39 -41.88 -32.35 47.59
C PRO A 39 -41.62 -31.58 46.27
N LEU A 40 -42.63 -30.88 45.75
CA LEU A 40 -42.46 -30.02 44.58
C LEU A 40 -41.65 -28.76 45.00
N PRO A 41 -40.51 -28.45 44.34
CA PRO A 41 -39.71 -27.29 44.67
C PRO A 41 -40.39 -26.00 44.18
N THR A 42 -40.15 -24.88 44.86
CA THR A 42 -40.53 -23.53 44.36
C THR A 42 -39.36 -22.57 44.47
N ILE A 43 -39.21 -21.66 43.50
CA ILE A 43 -38.18 -20.63 43.52
C ILE A 43 -38.82 -19.30 43.90
N THR A 44 -38.25 -18.61 44.88
CA THR A 44 -38.69 -17.27 45.29
C THR A 44 -37.82 -16.17 44.67
N VAL A 45 -36.50 -16.37 44.62
CA VAL A 45 -35.57 -15.39 44.03
C VAL A 45 -34.28 -16.04 43.57
N ILE A 46 -33.66 -15.47 42.54
CA ILE A 46 -32.32 -15.83 42.06
C ILE A 46 -31.37 -14.64 42.20
N SER A 47 -30.09 -14.90 42.43
CA SER A 47 -29.04 -13.89 42.46
C SER A 47 -27.75 -14.43 41.82
N PRO A 48 -27.13 -13.71 40.87
CA PRO A 48 -27.63 -12.50 40.23
C PRO A 48 -28.88 -12.77 39.36
N THR A 49 -29.59 -11.71 38.93
CA THR A 49 -30.75 -11.80 38.03
C THR A 49 -30.40 -11.52 36.56
N SER A 50 -29.14 -11.17 36.27
CA SER A 50 -28.69 -10.88 34.91
C SER A 50 -27.18 -11.10 34.69
N ALA A 51 -26.78 -11.22 33.43
CA ALA A 51 -25.38 -11.24 32.97
C ALA A 51 -25.25 -10.55 31.59
N VAL A 52 -24.02 -10.24 31.17
CA VAL A 52 -23.75 -9.59 29.87
C VAL A 52 -23.45 -10.66 28.81
N ALA A 53 -24.03 -10.51 27.62
CA ALA A 53 -23.76 -11.39 26.49
C ALA A 53 -22.27 -11.35 26.08
N GLY A 54 -21.67 -12.51 25.82
CA GLY A 54 -20.26 -12.65 25.46
C GLY A 54 -19.28 -12.68 26.64
N SER A 55 -19.77 -12.62 27.88
CA SER A 55 -18.94 -12.77 29.10
C SER A 55 -18.10 -14.06 29.05
N LYS A 56 -16.82 -13.97 29.42
CA LYS A 56 -15.87 -15.10 29.40
C LYS A 56 -15.76 -15.84 30.72
N ALA A 57 -16.46 -15.37 31.77
CA ALA A 57 -16.45 -15.96 33.10
C ALA A 57 -17.78 -16.65 33.40
N ASP A 58 -17.71 -17.73 34.18
CA ASP A 58 -18.87 -18.43 34.70
C ASP A 58 -19.55 -17.57 35.78
N VAL A 59 -20.87 -17.70 35.88
CA VAL A 59 -21.67 -16.99 36.89
C VAL A 59 -22.11 -17.97 37.96
N ALA A 60 -21.74 -17.70 39.21
CA ALA A 60 -22.29 -18.41 40.36
C ALA A 60 -23.72 -17.91 40.63
N LEU A 61 -24.70 -18.77 40.38
CA LEU A 61 -26.12 -18.48 40.58
C LEU A 61 -26.58 -19.07 41.92
N THR A 62 -27.05 -18.22 42.82
CA THR A 62 -27.76 -18.61 44.03
C THR A 62 -29.26 -18.64 43.75
N VAL A 63 -29.90 -19.75 44.08
CA VAL A 63 -31.35 -19.95 43.92
C VAL A 63 -31.96 -20.16 45.31
N ASN A 64 -32.81 -19.22 45.74
CA ASN A 64 -33.53 -19.33 47.00
C ASN A 64 -34.98 -19.75 46.73
N GLY A 65 -35.54 -20.55 47.63
CA GLY A 65 -36.84 -21.16 47.44
C GLY A 65 -37.29 -22.00 48.63
N THR A 66 -38.15 -22.97 48.36
CA THR A 66 -38.59 -23.96 49.36
C THR A 66 -38.62 -25.36 48.75
N ASN A 67 -38.64 -26.36 49.63
CA ASN A 67 -38.75 -27.77 49.27
C ASN A 67 -37.59 -28.29 48.39
N PHE A 68 -36.40 -27.70 48.50
CA PHE A 68 -35.21 -28.28 47.90
C PHE A 68 -34.75 -29.50 48.72
N ILE A 69 -34.16 -30.46 48.05
CA ILE A 69 -33.59 -31.68 48.63
C ILE A 69 -32.16 -31.85 48.09
N SER A 70 -31.37 -32.72 48.69
CA SER A 70 -29.97 -32.94 48.29
C SER A 70 -29.80 -33.35 46.82
N ALA A 71 -30.84 -33.93 46.22
CA ALA A 71 -30.88 -34.33 44.82
C ALA A 71 -31.53 -33.28 43.87
N SER A 72 -31.86 -32.08 44.35
CA SER A 72 -32.40 -31.00 43.51
C SER A 72 -31.39 -30.54 42.47
N VAL A 73 -31.86 -30.29 41.24
CA VAL A 73 -31.02 -29.81 40.13
C VAL A 73 -31.55 -28.47 39.62
N VAL A 74 -30.69 -27.45 39.59
CA VAL A 74 -30.95 -26.17 38.91
C VAL A 74 -30.82 -26.38 37.40
N ASN A 75 -31.84 -25.98 36.65
CA ASN A 75 -31.82 -25.91 35.20
C ASN A 75 -31.78 -24.45 34.76
N PHE A 76 -30.90 -24.14 33.80
CA PHE A 76 -30.77 -22.82 33.20
C PHE A 76 -30.99 -22.92 31.69
N ALA A 77 -32.00 -22.22 31.19
CA ALA A 77 -32.49 -22.34 29.81
C ALA A 77 -32.82 -23.80 29.41
N GLY A 78 -33.36 -24.57 30.36
CA GLY A 78 -33.71 -25.99 30.16
C GLY A 78 -32.54 -26.99 30.28
N ALA A 79 -31.30 -26.52 30.38
CA ALA A 79 -30.15 -27.39 30.59
C ALA A 79 -29.81 -27.53 32.08
N ALA A 80 -29.69 -28.78 32.54
CA ALA A 80 -29.28 -29.11 33.90
C ALA A 80 -27.86 -28.59 34.21
N ARG A 81 -27.68 -28.03 35.41
CA ARG A 81 -26.41 -27.49 35.88
C ARG A 81 -25.93 -28.26 37.10
N THR A 82 -24.61 -28.34 37.24
CA THR A 82 -23.99 -28.86 38.46
C THR A 82 -24.47 -28.00 39.63
N THR A 83 -25.22 -28.63 40.52
CA THR A 83 -25.96 -27.96 41.59
C THR A 83 -25.40 -28.43 42.92
N ALA A 84 -25.03 -27.48 43.77
CA ALA A 84 -24.69 -27.73 45.16
C ALA A 84 -25.91 -27.43 46.04
N PHE A 85 -26.33 -28.45 46.79
CA PHE A 85 -27.37 -28.30 47.81
C PHE A 85 -26.80 -27.62 49.04
N VAL A 86 -27.34 -26.45 49.40
CA VAL A 86 -26.93 -25.72 50.60
C VAL A 86 -27.90 -26.01 51.74
N SER A 87 -29.20 -25.87 51.49
CA SER A 87 -30.27 -26.19 52.43
C SER A 87 -31.59 -26.46 51.70
N SER A 88 -32.63 -26.85 52.43
CA SER A 88 -33.97 -27.03 51.85
C SER A 88 -34.60 -25.75 51.26
N THR A 89 -33.93 -24.61 51.42
CA THR A 89 -34.35 -23.30 50.90
C THR A 89 -33.31 -22.62 50.01
N GLN A 90 -32.13 -23.22 49.81
CA GLN A 90 -31.07 -22.62 48.99
C GLN A 90 -30.24 -23.66 48.20
N LEU A 91 -30.00 -23.34 46.93
CA LEU A 91 -29.09 -24.03 46.03
C LEU A 91 -28.08 -23.04 45.44
N THR A 92 -26.91 -23.53 45.04
CA THR A 92 -25.99 -22.79 44.16
C THR A 92 -25.66 -23.61 42.93
N ALA A 93 -25.51 -22.95 41.79
CA ALA A 93 -25.12 -23.58 40.53
C ALA A 93 -24.18 -22.66 39.74
N ALA A 94 -23.17 -23.24 39.09
CA ALA A 94 -22.32 -22.50 38.16
C ALA A 94 -22.96 -22.49 36.77
N ILE A 95 -23.18 -21.31 36.22
CA ILE A 95 -23.67 -21.11 34.86
C ILE A 95 -22.46 -20.81 33.97
N PRO A 96 -22.13 -21.68 33.01
CA PRO A 96 -20.92 -21.51 32.22
C PRO A 96 -21.01 -20.29 31.31
N ALA A 97 -19.88 -19.64 31.05
CA ALA A 97 -19.76 -18.47 30.17
C ALA A 97 -20.46 -18.65 28.81
N ALA A 98 -20.40 -19.87 28.24
CA ALA A 98 -21.03 -20.22 26.97
C ALA A 98 -22.58 -20.06 26.98
N ALA A 99 -23.22 -20.11 28.16
CA ALA A 99 -24.65 -19.88 28.29
C ALA A 99 -25.05 -18.40 28.05
N PHE A 100 -24.09 -17.50 27.95
CA PHE A 100 -24.29 -16.07 27.69
C PHE A 100 -23.87 -15.65 26.29
N ALA A 101 -23.81 -16.56 25.31
CA ALA A 101 -23.35 -16.23 23.96
C ALA A 101 -24.21 -15.19 23.21
N SER A 102 -25.49 -15.05 23.57
CA SER A 102 -26.42 -14.12 22.94
C SER A 102 -27.34 -13.47 23.96
N ALA A 103 -27.69 -12.19 23.75
CA ALA A 103 -28.64 -11.49 24.59
C ALA A 103 -30.05 -12.09 24.48
N GLY A 104 -30.81 -12.03 25.58
CA GLY A 104 -32.12 -12.65 25.68
C GLY A 104 -32.55 -12.91 27.14
N THR A 105 -33.55 -13.76 27.33
CA THR A 105 -34.00 -14.17 28.67
C THR A 105 -33.91 -15.69 28.80
N ALA A 106 -33.27 -16.16 29.87
CA ALA A 106 -33.15 -17.57 30.20
C ALA A 106 -34.06 -17.90 31.38
N ALA A 107 -34.86 -18.96 31.27
CA ALA A 107 -35.65 -19.46 32.39
C ALA A 107 -34.75 -20.26 33.35
N VAL A 108 -34.86 -19.96 34.66
CA VAL A 108 -34.26 -20.75 35.73
C VAL A 108 -35.35 -21.54 36.43
N THR A 109 -35.17 -22.87 36.51
CA THR A 109 -36.07 -23.77 37.24
C THR A 109 -35.24 -24.72 38.13
N VAL A 110 -35.89 -25.35 39.11
CA VAL A 110 -35.30 -26.42 39.93
C VAL A 110 -36.15 -27.67 39.79
N THR A 111 -35.52 -28.83 39.61
CA THR A 111 -36.22 -30.12 39.53
C THR A 111 -35.82 -31.03 40.69
N ASN A 112 -36.82 -31.58 41.38
CA ASN A 112 -36.64 -32.68 42.33
C ASN A 112 -37.00 -34.01 41.64
N PRO A 113 -36.18 -35.08 41.77
CA PRO A 113 -36.43 -36.37 41.13
C PRO A 113 -37.64 -37.13 41.73
N ALA A 114 -38.10 -38.16 41.03
CA ALA A 114 -39.13 -39.10 41.49
C ALA A 114 -38.60 -40.08 42.57
N PRO A 115 -39.45 -40.78 43.37
CA PRO A 115 -40.92 -40.72 43.39
C PRO A 115 -41.44 -39.40 43.98
N GLY A 116 -42.49 -38.83 43.39
CA GLY A 116 -42.93 -37.45 43.66
C GLY A 116 -42.13 -36.42 42.86
N GLY A 117 -41.82 -35.28 43.48
CA GLY A 117 -40.96 -34.23 42.94
C GLY A 117 -41.65 -33.42 41.84
N GLY A 118 -40.85 -32.97 40.88
CA GLY A 118 -41.28 -32.14 39.76
C GLY A 118 -40.43 -30.88 39.59
N THR A 119 -40.81 -30.06 38.62
CA THR A 119 -40.09 -28.82 38.27
C THR A 119 -40.81 -27.61 38.88
N SER A 120 -40.03 -26.69 39.44
CA SER A 120 -40.54 -25.45 40.03
C SER A 120 -41.17 -24.50 39.01
N ASN A 121 -41.72 -23.39 39.50
CA ASN A 121 -41.93 -22.20 38.68
C ASN A 121 -40.63 -21.73 38.02
N ALA A 122 -40.74 -21.09 36.86
CA ALA A 122 -39.62 -20.48 36.16
C ALA A 122 -39.41 -19.03 36.62
N VAL A 123 -38.16 -18.68 36.94
CA VAL A 123 -37.75 -17.30 37.23
C VAL A 123 -36.85 -16.81 36.08
N PRO A 124 -37.12 -15.63 35.49
CA PRO A 124 -36.33 -15.13 34.37
C PRO A 124 -34.97 -14.60 34.82
N PHE A 125 -33.93 -14.98 34.08
CA PHE A 125 -32.59 -14.41 34.16
C PHE A 125 -32.30 -13.64 32.86
N THR A 126 -31.90 -12.38 32.95
CA THR A 126 -31.76 -11.49 31.78
C THR A 126 -30.32 -11.47 31.28
N ILE A 127 -30.10 -11.72 29.99
CA ILE A 127 -28.81 -11.60 29.33
C ILE A 127 -28.83 -10.33 28.48
N VAL A 128 -28.06 -9.31 28.88
CA VAL A 128 -28.06 -7.99 28.24
C VAL A 128 -26.95 -7.85 27.20
N ASN A 129 -27.17 -7.08 26.13
CA ASN A 129 -26.10 -6.72 25.20
C ASN A 129 -25.03 -5.87 25.91
N PRO A 130 -23.74 -6.02 25.56
CA PRO A 130 -22.71 -5.09 26.02
C PRO A 130 -22.99 -3.68 25.49
N ALA A 131 -22.71 -2.66 26.31
CA ALA A 131 -22.86 -1.26 25.90
C ALA A 131 -21.86 -0.92 24.77
N PRO A 132 -22.21 -0.07 23.78
CA PRO A 132 -21.27 0.39 22.77
C PRO A 132 -20.08 1.11 23.41
N ILE A 133 -18.87 0.76 23.02
CA ILE A 133 -17.63 1.45 23.46
C ILE A 133 -17.13 2.37 22.34
N ASN A 134 -16.62 3.54 22.71
CA ASN A 134 -15.96 4.47 21.79
C ASN A 134 -14.58 3.90 21.38
N PRO A 135 -14.16 4.07 20.11
CA PRO A 135 -12.84 3.64 19.67
C PRO A 135 -11.75 4.59 20.18
N THR A 136 -10.51 4.11 20.32
CA THR A 136 -9.34 4.95 20.61
C THR A 136 -8.95 5.74 19.34
N PRO A 137 -8.82 7.08 19.42
CA PRO A 137 -8.42 7.90 18.28
C PRO A 137 -6.93 7.73 17.95
N THR A 138 -6.55 7.97 16.69
CA THR A 138 -5.13 8.11 16.29
C THR A 138 -4.93 9.37 15.47
N ILE A 139 -3.78 10.04 15.60
CA ILE A 139 -3.40 11.21 14.80
C ILE A 139 -2.37 10.78 13.76
N THR A 140 -2.59 11.18 12.52
CA THR A 140 -1.63 11.00 11.42
C THR A 140 -0.86 12.28 11.11
N SER A 141 -1.49 13.46 11.25
CA SER A 141 -0.82 14.75 11.01
C SER A 141 -1.56 15.92 11.69
N VAL A 142 -0.85 17.02 11.90
CA VAL A 142 -1.43 18.31 12.27
C VAL A 142 -0.96 19.40 11.30
N SER A 143 -1.79 20.42 11.06
CA SER A 143 -1.43 21.56 10.21
C SER A 143 -2.06 22.85 10.72
N PRO A 144 -1.29 23.93 10.95
CA PRO A 144 0.17 23.99 10.83
C PRO A 144 0.88 23.09 11.86
N ILE A 145 2.17 22.80 11.65
CA ILE A 145 3.00 22.03 12.60
C ILE A 145 3.85 22.93 13.52
N SER A 146 3.83 24.24 13.29
CA SER A 146 4.57 25.20 14.08
C SER A 146 3.94 26.59 14.07
N ALA A 147 4.35 27.43 15.02
CA ALA A 147 4.00 28.84 15.09
C ALA A 147 5.17 29.68 15.59
N ILE A 148 5.12 30.99 15.34
CA ILE A 148 6.07 31.94 15.93
C ILE A 148 5.53 32.44 17.26
N ILE A 149 6.42 32.56 18.25
CA ILE A 149 6.09 33.08 19.58
C ILE A 149 5.36 34.43 19.48
N GLY A 150 4.26 34.58 20.23
CA GLY A 150 3.45 35.80 20.23
C GLY A 150 2.65 36.03 18.95
N GLY A 151 2.54 35.01 18.08
CA GLY A 151 1.68 35.04 16.91
C GLY A 151 0.18 35.16 17.25
N ALA A 152 -0.64 35.42 16.23
CA ALA A 152 -2.09 35.45 16.37
C ALA A 152 -2.67 34.06 16.65
N ALA A 153 -3.88 34.02 17.23
CA ALA A 153 -4.66 32.79 17.32
C ALA A 153 -4.95 32.23 15.92
N PHE A 154 -4.99 30.90 15.79
CA PHE A 154 -5.19 30.22 14.52
C PHE A 154 -6.01 28.93 14.68
N THR A 155 -6.47 28.38 13.56
CA THR A 155 -7.15 27.07 13.53
C THR A 155 -6.15 25.99 13.17
N LEU A 156 -5.99 25.01 14.04
CA LEU A 156 -5.20 23.80 13.82
C LEU A 156 -6.11 22.72 13.20
N THR A 157 -5.71 22.17 12.06
CA THR A 157 -6.34 20.99 11.47
C THR A 157 -5.62 19.74 11.98
N VAL A 158 -6.38 18.74 12.42
CA VAL A 158 -5.87 17.46 12.92
C VAL A 158 -6.47 16.34 12.07
N ASN A 159 -5.62 15.59 11.36
CA ASN A 159 -6.02 14.43 10.58
C ASN A 159 -5.67 13.14 11.33
N GLY A 160 -6.49 12.11 11.16
CA GLY A 160 -6.32 10.86 11.90
C GLY A 160 -7.39 9.82 11.58
N THR A 161 -7.64 8.92 12.53
CA THR A 161 -8.75 7.95 12.43
C THR A 161 -9.49 7.82 13.76
N ASN A 162 -10.67 7.20 13.72
CA ASN A 162 -11.53 6.93 14.88
C ASN A 162 -11.97 8.18 15.64
N PHE A 163 -12.06 9.34 14.97
CA PHE A 163 -12.69 10.51 15.57
C PHE A 163 -14.20 10.30 15.64
N ILE A 164 -14.80 10.82 16.70
CA ILE A 164 -16.25 10.81 16.95
C ILE A 164 -16.72 12.25 17.18
N SER A 165 -18.03 12.49 17.11
CA SER A 165 -18.58 13.85 17.25
C SER A 165 -18.24 14.53 18.58
N SER A 166 -17.92 13.77 19.61
CA SER A 166 -17.48 14.26 20.92
C SER A 166 -15.97 14.24 21.14
N SER A 167 -15.15 13.99 20.11
CA SER A 167 -13.69 14.05 20.19
C SER A 167 -13.24 15.45 20.56
N THR A 168 -12.24 15.55 21.45
CA THR A 168 -11.64 16.83 21.82
C THR A 168 -10.13 16.82 21.59
N VAL A 169 -9.63 17.80 20.85
CA VAL A 169 -8.19 18.06 20.70
C VAL A 169 -7.66 18.71 21.98
N THR A 170 -6.49 18.28 22.43
CA THR A 170 -5.71 18.97 23.45
C THR A 170 -4.40 19.48 22.87
N PHE A 171 -3.96 20.63 23.36
CA PHE A 171 -2.69 21.26 23.03
C PHE A 171 -1.90 21.45 24.33
N ASN A 172 -0.80 20.71 24.47
CA ASN A 172 -0.01 20.60 25.69
C ASN A 172 -0.86 20.28 26.92
N GLY A 173 -1.71 19.25 26.79
CA GLY A 173 -2.64 18.80 27.83
C GLY A 173 -3.87 19.70 28.05
N ASN A 174 -3.93 20.90 27.45
CA ASN A 174 -5.08 21.80 27.58
C ASN A 174 -6.10 21.52 26.47
N VAL A 175 -7.35 21.23 26.86
CA VAL A 175 -8.45 21.01 25.92
C VAL A 175 -8.76 22.29 25.14
N ARG A 176 -8.87 22.18 23.81
CA ARG A 176 -9.23 23.28 22.92
C ARG A 176 -10.61 23.10 22.33
N VAL A 177 -11.22 24.22 21.95
CA VAL A 177 -12.51 24.22 21.24
C VAL A 177 -12.29 23.45 19.95
N THR A 178 -12.95 22.29 19.85
CA THR A 178 -12.77 21.32 18.77
C THR A 178 -14.03 21.25 17.95
N THR A 179 -13.90 21.33 16.63
CA THR A 179 -14.98 21.10 15.68
C THR A 179 -14.75 19.74 15.01
N PHE A 180 -15.76 18.87 15.08
CA PHE A 180 -15.75 17.61 14.35
C PHE A 180 -16.10 17.85 12.90
N ILE A 181 -15.20 17.48 11.98
CA ILE A 181 -15.44 17.56 10.54
C ILE A 181 -15.85 16.18 10.01
N SER A 182 -15.07 15.14 10.33
CA SER A 182 -15.34 13.76 9.94
C SER A 182 -14.66 12.79 10.90
N THR A 183 -14.88 11.49 10.71
CA THR A 183 -14.20 10.44 11.49
C THR A 183 -12.68 10.41 11.29
N THR A 184 -12.15 11.20 10.35
CA THR A 184 -10.73 11.32 10.04
C THR A 184 -10.18 12.75 10.13
N GLN A 185 -11.02 13.75 10.44
CA GLN A 185 -10.58 15.15 10.54
C GLN A 185 -11.30 15.94 11.64
N LEU A 186 -10.52 16.70 12.40
CA LEU A 186 -10.96 17.68 13.38
C LEU A 186 -10.30 19.04 13.09
N THR A 187 -10.92 20.12 13.57
CA THR A 187 -10.23 21.40 13.72
C THR A 187 -10.27 21.87 15.17
N ALA A 188 -9.23 22.58 15.61
CA ALA A 188 -9.10 23.10 16.97
C ALA A 188 -8.64 24.55 16.97
N ALA A 189 -9.27 25.40 17.80
CA ALA A 189 -8.86 26.78 17.95
C ALA A 189 -7.67 26.90 18.91
N ILE A 190 -6.49 27.25 18.38
CA ILE A 190 -5.28 27.53 19.14
C ILE A 190 -5.21 29.03 19.40
N GLN A 191 -5.09 29.41 20.67
CA GLN A 191 -5.09 30.79 21.11
C GLN A 191 -3.67 31.37 21.07
N ALA A 192 -3.56 32.70 20.96
CA ALA A 192 -2.26 33.38 21.02
C ALA A 192 -1.49 33.07 22.31
N SER A 193 -2.20 32.85 23.43
CA SER A 193 -1.60 32.44 24.70
C SER A 193 -0.96 31.05 24.67
N ASP A 194 -1.41 30.18 23.77
CA ASP A 194 -0.92 28.80 23.68
C ASP A 194 0.46 28.72 23.04
N ILE A 195 0.81 29.77 22.29
CA ILE A 195 2.09 29.96 21.61
C ILE A 195 2.87 31.13 22.21
N ALA A 196 2.62 31.44 23.49
CA ALA A 196 3.29 32.53 24.20
C ALA A 196 4.73 32.20 24.61
N ASN A 197 5.12 30.92 24.59
CA ASN A 197 6.45 30.46 24.96
C ASN A 197 7.05 29.60 23.85
N VAL A 198 8.35 29.75 23.62
CA VAL A 198 9.11 28.88 22.71
C VAL A 198 9.17 27.48 23.32
N GLY A 199 9.02 26.46 22.48
CA GLY A 199 9.13 25.08 22.93
C GLY A 199 8.45 24.09 22.00
N THR A 200 8.51 22.84 22.41
CA THR A 200 7.80 21.72 21.76
C THR A 200 6.56 21.38 22.57
N PHE A 201 5.42 21.32 21.90
CA PHE A 201 4.11 21.10 22.52
C PHE A 201 3.47 19.86 21.89
N GLU A 202 2.81 19.04 22.69
CA GLU A 202 2.13 17.84 22.21
C GLU A 202 0.67 18.15 21.86
N VAL A 203 0.22 17.66 20.71
CA VAL A 203 -1.17 17.66 20.28
C VAL A 203 -1.70 16.23 20.39
N THR A 204 -2.81 16.04 21.12
CA THR A 204 -3.50 14.74 21.23
C THR A 204 -5.00 14.91 21.03
N VAL A 205 -5.70 13.81 20.70
CA VAL A 205 -7.17 13.76 20.62
C VAL A 205 -7.69 12.81 21.69
N ILE A 206 -8.77 13.20 22.36
CA ILE A 206 -9.44 12.39 23.38
C ILE A 206 -10.82 11.98 22.90
N ASN A 207 -11.08 10.67 22.89
CA ASN A 207 -12.43 10.11 22.89
C ASN A 207 -12.76 9.66 24.32
N ARG A 208 -13.82 10.21 24.92
CA ARG A 208 -14.19 9.87 26.31
C ARG A 208 -14.84 8.49 26.42
N ALA A 209 -14.86 7.95 27.64
CA ALA A 209 -15.54 6.70 27.98
C ALA A 209 -17.05 6.72 27.65
N PRO A 210 -17.73 5.56 27.48
CA PRO A 210 -17.23 4.18 27.65
C PRO A 210 -16.23 3.76 26.56
N GLY A 211 -15.17 3.03 26.92
CA GLY A 211 -14.02 2.78 26.02
C GLY A 211 -13.18 4.05 25.83
N GLY A 212 -12.92 4.41 24.57
CA GLY A 212 -12.19 5.60 24.17
C GLY A 212 -10.72 5.57 24.59
N GLY A 213 -10.10 6.73 24.59
CA GLY A 213 -8.68 6.89 24.94
C GLY A 213 -8.10 8.19 24.42
N ILE A 214 -6.81 8.38 24.69
CA ILE A 214 -5.99 9.45 24.15
C ILE A 214 -5.23 8.88 22.95
N SER A 215 -5.12 9.65 21.87
CA SER A 215 -4.31 9.28 20.71
C SER A 215 -2.82 9.26 21.02
N ASN A 216 -2.02 8.80 20.05
CA ASN A 216 -0.60 9.19 19.97
C ASN A 216 -0.47 10.72 19.93
N ALA A 217 0.68 11.23 20.41
CA ALA A 217 1.00 12.65 20.36
C ALA A 217 1.58 13.03 19.00
N SER A 218 1.15 14.18 18.47
CA SER A 218 1.82 14.87 17.37
C SER A 218 2.56 16.09 17.92
N VAL A 219 3.76 16.34 17.41
CA VAL A 219 4.64 17.40 17.88
C VAL A 219 4.32 18.72 17.17
N PHE A 220 4.16 19.79 17.94
CA PHE A 220 3.98 21.16 17.46
C PHE A 220 5.07 22.08 18.02
N ALA A 221 5.77 22.81 17.17
CA ALA A 221 6.87 23.67 17.60
C ALA A 221 6.47 25.16 17.67
N VAL A 222 6.78 25.84 18.77
CA VAL A 222 6.74 27.31 18.85
C VAL A 222 8.16 27.85 18.85
N GLN A 223 8.48 28.73 17.92
CA GLN A 223 9.85 29.18 17.64
C GLN A 223 9.95 30.71 17.60
N THR A 224 11.16 31.26 17.68
CA THR A 224 11.41 32.72 17.59
C THR A 224 11.47 33.24 16.16
N SER A 225 11.74 32.36 15.20
CA SER A 225 11.91 32.69 13.79
C SER A 225 11.62 31.47 12.92
N ASN A 226 11.17 31.69 11.69
CA ASN A 226 11.03 30.65 10.69
C ASN A 226 12.43 30.07 10.34
N PRO A 227 12.57 28.75 10.19
CA PRO A 227 13.81 28.18 9.69
C PRO A 227 14.06 28.63 8.25
N THR A 228 15.32 28.70 7.83
CA THR A 228 15.64 28.79 6.40
C THR A 228 15.32 27.43 5.77
N PRO A 229 14.48 27.37 4.73
CA PRO A 229 14.10 26.10 4.12
C PRO A 229 15.29 25.48 3.40
N HIS A 230 15.28 24.17 3.18
CA HIS A 230 16.24 23.47 2.33
C HIS A 230 15.50 22.48 1.46
N ILE A 231 15.78 22.49 0.17
CA ILE A 231 15.16 21.57 -0.79
C ILE A 231 16.15 20.49 -1.18
N VAL A 232 15.66 19.27 -1.35
CA VAL A 232 16.48 18.09 -1.67
C VAL A 232 16.06 17.44 -2.98
N ALA A 233 14.81 17.65 -3.42
CA ALA A 233 14.31 17.00 -4.63
C ALA A 233 13.22 17.83 -5.35
N LEU A 234 13.18 17.64 -6.66
CA LEU A 234 12.15 18.13 -7.57
C LEU A 234 11.48 16.94 -8.25
N ASP A 235 10.15 16.94 -8.31
CA ASP A 235 9.36 15.92 -9.00
C ASP A 235 8.18 16.57 -9.74
N PRO A 236 8.20 16.66 -11.09
CA PRO A 236 9.30 16.27 -11.96
C PRO A 236 10.54 17.16 -11.76
N SER A 237 11.72 16.72 -12.22
CA SER A 237 12.96 17.53 -12.23
C SER A 237 13.32 18.08 -13.61
N GLY A 238 12.50 17.81 -14.62
CA GLY A 238 12.63 18.34 -15.97
C GLY A 238 11.33 18.29 -16.76
N ALA A 239 11.31 18.98 -17.90
CA ALA A 239 10.19 18.98 -18.83
C ALA A 239 10.64 19.25 -20.28
N ALA A 240 9.80 18.83 -21.22
CA ALA A 240 9.97 19.20 -22.62
C ALA A 240 9.67 20.70 -22.85
N ALA A 241 10.52 21.36 -23.62
CA ALA A 241 10.28 22.73 -24.07
C ALA A 241 8.97 22.81 -24.88
N GLY A 242 8.09 23.73 -24.52
CA GLY A 242 6.75 23.87 -25.11
C GLY A 242 5.73 22.81 -24.66
N GLY A 243 6.06 22.00 -23.66
CA GLY A 243 5.16 20.99 -23.08
C GLY A 243 3.96 21.60 -22.33
N PRO A 244 3.02 20.75 -21.87
CA PRO A 244 1.85 21.21 -21.10
C PRO A 244 2.25 21.74 -19.71
N ALA A 245 1.35 22.49 -19.08
CA ALA A 245 1.49 22.86 -17.67
C ALA A 245 1.48 21.61 -16.78
N PHE A 246 2.19 21.67 -15.66
CA PHE A 246 2.32 20.54 -14.74
C PHE A 246 2.35 21.00 -13.27
N THR A 247 2.12 20.04 -12.38
CA THR A 247 2.30 20.26 -10.93
C THR A 247 3.72 19.88 -10.56
N LEU A 248 4.51 20.83 -10.07
CA LEU A 248 5.82 20.56 -9.50
C LEU A 248 5.68 20.28 -8.00
N ARG A 249 6.11 19.09 -7.57
CA ARG A 249 6.30 18.73 -6.17
C ARG A 249 7.74 18.99 -5.77
N VAL A 250 7.95 19.59 -4.61
CA VAL A 250 9.27 19.85 -4.05
C VAL A 250 9.36 19.19 -2.69
N GLY A 251 10.38 18.34 -2.53
CA GLY A 251 10.75 17.70 -1.27
C GLY A 251 11.89 18.45 -0.60
N GLY A 252 11.84 18.55 0.72
CA GLY A 252 12.81 19.31 1.51
C GLY A 252 12.54 19.22 3.01
N TYR A 253 13.05 20.19 3.74
CA TYR A 253 12.78 20.35 5.16
C TYR A 253 12.75 21.84 5.54
N GLY A 254 12.14 22.12 6.69
CA GLY A 254 11.97 23.48 7.19
C GLY A 254 10.89 24.26 6.44
N PHE A 255 9.95 23.60 5.75
CA PHE A 255 8.81 24.30 5.16
C PHE A 255 7.84 24.73 6.27
N THR A 256 7.41 25.97 6.18
CA THR A 256 6.37 26.58 7.03
C THR A 256 5.05 26.67 6.27
N ALA A 257 3.96 27.00 6.98
CA ALA A 257 2.63 27.18 6.38
C ALA A 257 2.58 28.28 5.29
N ASN A 258 3.54 29.20 5.29
CA ASN A 258 3.63 30.32 4.34
C ASN A 258 4.83 30.19 3.40
N SER A 259 5.41 28.99 3.26
CA SER A 259 6.49 28.79 2.29
C SER A 259 5.99 29.05 0.88
N VAL A 260 6.84 29.62 0.04
CA VAL A 260 6.52 29.93 -1.35
C VAL A 260 7.57 29.30 -2.26
N LEU A 261 7.14 28.48 -3.22
CA LEU A 261 7.99 28.01 -4.30
C LEU A 261 8.35 29.18 -5.22
N ARG A 262 9.61 29.28 -5.60
CA ARG A 262 10.16 30.26 -6.53
C ARG A 262 10.74 29.59 -7.76
N TRP A 263 10.26 30.02 -8.93
CA TRP A 263 10.73 29.61 -10.24
C TRP A 263 11.50 30.76 -10.90
N ASN A 264 12.79 30.58 -11.14
CA ASN A 264 13.70 31.64 -11.57
C ASN A 264 13.59 32.90 -10.67
N GLY A 265 13.50 32.67 -9.36
CA GLY A 265 13.33 33.71 -8.34
C GLY A 265 11.91 34.30 -8.23
N ASN A 266 10.98 33.94 -9.12
CA ASN A 266 9.61 34.44 -9.09
C ASN A 266 8.68 33.52 -8.30
N ASP A 267 7.89 34.09 -7.40
CA ASP A 267 6.92 33.34 -6.58
C ASP A 267 5.90 32.59 -7.44
N ARG A 268 5.51 31.39 -7.00
CA ARG A 268 4.45 30.57 -7.58
C ARG A 268 3.39 30.28 -6.51
N PRO A 269 2.09 30.27 -6.88
CA PRO A 269 1.03 29.82 -5.97
C PRO A 269 1.38 28.43 -5.44
N THR A 270 1.53 28.34 -4.12
CA THR A 270 2.10 27.16 -3.45
C THR A 270 1.07 26.52 -2.53
N THR A 271 0.90 25.21 -2.66
CA THR A 271 0.09 24.39 -1.77
C THR A 271 1.03 23.57 -0.88
N ILE A 272 1.01 23.83 0.42
CA ILE A 272 1.80 23.10 1.41
C ILE A 272 1.11 21.77 1.72
N LEU A 273 1.83 20.66 1.51
CA LEU A 273 1.33 19.31 1.82
C LEU A 273 1.82 18.83 3.20
N GLY A 274 2.98 19.32 3.64
CA GLY A 274 3.58 19.01 4.93
C GLY A 274 4.79 19.89 5.23
N ALA A 275 5.49 19.57 6.32
CA ALA A 275 6.70 20.28 6.75
C ALA A 275 7.92 20.05 5.83
N ASP A 276 7.83 19.05 4.97
CA ASP A 276 8.87 18.53 4.09
C ASP A 276 8.45 18.51 2.61
N THR A 277 7.18 18.83 2.31
CA THR A 277 6.62 18.70 0.98
C THR A 277 5.68 19.85 0.65
N LEU A 278 5.87 20.44 -0.52
CA LEU A 278 4.95 21.40 -1.12
C LEU A 278 4.77 21.15 -2.62
N THR A 279 3.75 21.77 -3.20
CA THR A 279 3.49 21.73 -4.64
C THR A 279 3.19 23.11 -5.19
N ALA A 280 3.49 23.34 -6.48
CA ALA A 280 3.07 24.53 -7.21
C ALA A 280 2.73 24.18 -8.67
N GLN A 281 1.81 24.93 -9.29
CA GLN A 281 1.58 24.81 -10.73
C GLN A 281 2.65 25.56 -11.50
N ILE A 282 3.28 24.89 -12.46
CA ILE A 282 4.17 25.49 -13.44
C ILE A 282 3.43 25.60 -14.78
N PRO A 283 3.10 26.82 -15.23
CA PRO A 283 2.38 27.02 -16.48
C PRO A 283 3.26 26.68 -17.70
N ALA A 284 2.63 26.27 -18.81
CA ALA A 284 3.33 25.98 -20.07
C ALA A 284 4.19 27.17 -20.57
N SER A 285 3.81 28.41 -20.23
CA SER A 285 4.58 29.61 -20.55
C SER A 285 5.96 29.66 -19.88
N ASP A 286 6.16 28.97 -18.76
CA ASP A 286 7.43 28.95 -18.02
C ASP A 286 8.45 27.98 -18.64
N ILE A 287 8.01 27.10 -19.54
CA ILE A 287 8.83 26.05 -20.16
C ILE A 287 8.88 26.17 -21.70
N VAL A 288 8.63 27.34 -22.28
CA VAL A 288 8.64 27.51 -23.75
C VAL A 288 10.04 27.39 -24.35
N ALA A 289 11.05 27.92 -23.65
CA ALA A 289 12.43 27.94 -24.11
C ALA A 289 13.26 26.86 -23.41
N THR A 290 14.16 26.23 -24.16
CA THR A 290 15.16 25.32 -23.58
C THR A 290 16.12 26.04 -22.65
N GLY A 291 16.57 25.32 -21.64
CA GLY A 291 17.56 25.80 -20.70
C GLY A 291 17.35 25.17 -19.33
N THR A 292 17.88 25.82 -18.31
CA THR A 292 17.72 25.42 -16.93
C THR A 292 16.93 26.49 -16.19
N ALA A 293 15.85 26.09 -15.52
CA ALA A 293 15.18 26.94 -14.56
C ALA A 293 15.70 26.64 -13.16
N THR A 294 15.85 27.69 -12.34
CA THR A 294 16.25 27.53 -10.93
C THR A 294 15.01 27.46 -10.06
N VAL A 295 14.90 26.40 -9.26
CA VAL A 295 13.82 26.21 -8.30
C VAL A 295 14.35 26.40 -6.89
N SER A 296 13.67 27.22 -6.10
CA SER A 296 13.95 27.40 -4.66
C SER A 296 12.64 27.52 -3.88
N VAL A 297 12.72 27.43 -2.56
CA VAL A 297 11.60 27.70 -1.65
C VAL A 297 11.99 28.86 -0.75
N PHE A 298 11.05 29.78 -0.48
CA PHE A 298 11.25 30.93 0.38
C PHE A 298 10.32 30.86 1.59
N ASN A 299 10.89 31.00 2.78
CA ASN A 299 10.12 31.24 4.00
C ASN A 299 10.12 32.74 4.32
N PRO A 300 8.94 33.35 4.57
CA PRO A 300 8.87 34.77 4.94
C PRO A 300 9.44 35.03 6.34
N SER A 301 9.66 36.32 6.64
CA SER A 301 10.05 36.78 7.98
C SER A 301 8.95 36.52 9.03
N PRO A 302 9.28 36.50 10.34
CA PRO A 302 10.60 36.68 10.97
C PRO A 302 11.57 35.53 10.73
N GLY A 303 12.84 35.82 10.43
CA GLY A 303 13.82 34.82 9.98
C GLY A 303 13.55 34.35 8.55
N GLY A 304 13.62 33.03 8.33
CA GLY A 304 13.35 32.42 7.03
C GLY A 304 14.45 32.66 6.00
N GLY A 305 14.06 33.07 4.80
CA GLY A 305 14.95 33.23 3.65
C GLY A 305 14.71 32.21 2.55
N SER A 306 15.50 32.30 1.49
CA SER A 306 15.50 31.34 0.39
C SER A 306 16.31 30.09 0.77
N SER A 307 15.85 28.94 0.30
CA SER A 307 16.62 27.69 0.34
C SER A 307 17.82 27.74 -0.60
N ASN A 308 18.60 26.66 -0.59
CA ASN A 308 19.39 26.27 -1.76
C ASN A 308 18.49 26.20 -3.02
N SER A 309 19.11 26.23 -4.20
CA SER A 309 18.40 26.05 -5.47
C SER A 309 18.71 24.69 -6.07
N LEU A 310 17.72 24.10 -6.72
CA LEU A 310 17.87 22.92 -7.58
C LEU A 310 17.58 23.32 -9.03
N ASP A 311 18.32 22.70 -9.94
CA ASP A 311 18.16 22.92 -11.36
C ASP A 311 17.02 22.07 -11.92
N PHE A 312 16.16 22.71 -12.70
CA PHE A 312 15.09 22.07 -13.46
C PHE A 312 15.40 22.16 -14.95
N THR A 313 15.51 21.01 -15.62
CA THR A 313 15.96 20.96 -17.03
C THR A 313 14.78 21.13 -18.00
N ILE A 314 14.92 22.01 -18.99
CA ILE A 314 13.94 22.23 -20.06
C ILE A 314 14.61 21.92 -21.41
N ALA A 315 14.16 20.87 -22.11
CA ALA A 315 14.85 20.33 -23.30
C ALA A 315 13.97 20.31 -24.58
N THR A 316 14.55 20.59 -25.75
CA THR A 316 13.87 20.53 -27.06
C THR A 316 13.66 19.10 -27.57
N GLY A 317 14.34 18.14 -26.96
CA GLY A 317 14.32 16.71 -27.28
C GLY A 317 14.48 15.90 -26.00
N GLY A 318 14.10 14.64 -26.05
CA GLY A 318 14.51 13.64 -25.08
C GLY A 318 16.04 13.53 -25.05
N VAL A 319 16.62 13.46 -23.86
CA VAL A 319 18.07 13.31 -23.67
C VAL A 319 18.34 12.04 -22.88
N SER A 320 19.28 11.24 -23.39
CA SER A 320 19.68 9.94 -22.85
C SER A 320 18.51 8.96 -22.74
N PRO A 321 17.94 8.47 -23.87
CA PRO A 321 16.87 7.49 -23.83
C PRO A 321 17.33 6.14 -23.23
N GLN A 322 16.59 5.63 -22.26
CA GLN A 322 16.97 4.45 -21.46
C GLN A 322 16.13 3.20 -21.76
N SER A 323 14.83 3.36 -21.94
CA SER A 323 13.90 2.25 -22.14
C SER A 323 12.89 2.58 -23.23
N VAL A 324 12.51 1.57 -24.02
CA VAL A 324 11.42 1.66 -24.99
C VAL A 324 10.38 0.57 -24.71
N ALA A 325 9.11 0.96 -24.70
CA ALA A 325 7.98 0.05 -24.54
C ALA A 325 6.95 0.29 -25.64
N VAL A 326 6.30 -0.78 -26.11
CA VAL A 326 5.20 -0.73 -27.07
C VAL A 326 3.91 -1.17 -26.40
N ASP A 327 2.80 -0.55 -26.78
CA ASP A 327 1.50 -0.99 -26.29
C ASP A 327 1.13 -2.38 -26.83
N PRO A 328 0.23 -3.14 -26.16
CA PRO A 328 -0.15 -4.49 -26.60
C PRO A 328 -0.73 -4.56 -28.03
N THR A 329 -1.26 -3.46 -28.57
CA THR A 329 -1.77 -3.41 -29.94
C THR A 329 -0.70 -3.10 -30.99
N GLY A 330 0.50 -2.68 -30.56
CA GLY A 330 1.62 -2.30 -31.43
C GLY A 330 1.38 -1.01 -32.22
N LYS A 331 0.52 -0.12 -31.73
CA LYS A 331 0.20 1.17 -32.37
C LYS A 331 0.98 2.34 -31.79
N PHE A 332 1.45 2.22 -30.55
CA PHE A 332 2.12 3.28 -29.81
C PHE A 332 3.42 2.78 -29.20
N ALA A 333 4.43 3.65 -29.21
CA ALA A 333 5.69 3.42 -28.51
C ALA A 333 5.96 4.56 -27.53
N TYR A 334 6.59 4.24 -26.42
CA TYR A 334 6.98 5.15 -25.36
C TYR A 334 8.47 5.00 -25.10
N VAL A 335 9.18 6.10 -24.87
CA VAL A 335 10.62 6.12 -24.60
C VAL A 335 10.91 6.99 -23.39
N THR A 336 11.56 6.46 -22.36
CA THR A 336 12.03 7.27 -21.21
C THR A 336 13.36 7.91 -21.52
N ASN A 337 13.51 9.18 -21.13
CA ASN A 337 14.74 9.95 -21.29
C ASN A 337 15.28 10.37 -19.91
N SER A 338 16.41 9.79 -19.50
CA SER A 338 16.89 9.94 -18.12
C SER A 338 17.38 11.34 -17.79
N VAL A 339 17.93 12.08 -18.75
CA VAL A 339 18.52 13.40 -18.50
C VAL A 339 17.47 14.50 -18.62
N SER A 340 16.56 14.40 -19.59
CA SER A 340 15.45 15.37 -19.75
C SER A 340 14.27 15.10 -18.79
N ASN A 341 14.26 13.97 -18.09
CA ASN A 341 13.23 13.57 -17.13
C ASN A 341 11.82 13.54 -17.74
N ASP A 342 11.71 13.02 -18.97
CA ASP A 342 10.46 12.95 -19.71
C ASP A 342 10.29 11.64 -20.48
N ILE A 343 9.08 11.45 -21.01
CA ILE A 343 8.70 10.30 -21.84
C ILE A 343 8.33 10.83 -23.22
N SER A 344 8.98 10.32 -24.26
CA SER A 344 8.61 10.54 -25.66
C SER A 344 7.54 9.55 -26.10
N MET A 345 6.44 10.06 -26.67
CA MET A 345 5.29 9.28 -27.11
C MET A 345 5.27 9.25 -28.65
N TYR A 346 5.12 8.08 -29.25
CA TYR A 346 5.11 7.91 -30.70
C TYR A 346 3.88 7.14 -31.17
N THR A 347 3.38 7.51 -32.34
CA THR A 347 2.52 6.63 -33.14
C THR A 347 3.38 5.79 -34.08
N ILE A 348 3.05 4.50 -34.18
CA ILE A 348 3.73 3.53 -35.03
C ILE A 348 2.98 3.38 -36.34
N ASN A 349 3.67 3.59 -37.46
CA ASN A 349 3.16 3.13 -38.75
C ASN A 349 3.44 1.63 -38.88
N THR A 350 2.45 0.80 -38.59
CA THR A 350 2.63 -0.67 -38.53
C THR A 350 2.95 -1.33 -39.87
N ALA A 351 2.77 -0.63 -41.01
CA ALA A 351 3.10 -1.15 -42.32
C ALA A 351 4.60 -1.04 -42.64
N ILE A 352 5.25 0.02 -42.15
CA ILE A 352 6.65 0.34 -42.48
C ILE A 352 7.55 0.54 -41.25
N GLY A 353 7.01 0.36 -40.04
CA GLY A 353 7.75 0.42 -38.78
C GLY A 353 8.10 1.82 -38.27
N THR A 354 7.95 2.88 -39.09
CA THR A 354 8.38 4.24 -38.74
C THR A 354 7.63 4.81 -37.55
N LEU A 355 8.34 5.55 -36.70
CA LEU A 355 7.81 6.25 -35.53
C LEU A 355 7.51 7.71 -35.86
N THR A 356 6.34 8.21 -35.46
CA THR A 356 5.97 9.63 -35.53
C THR A 356 5.80 10.18 -34.13
N LEU A 357 6.61 11.18 -33.74
CA LEU A 357 6.54 11.79 -32.41
C LEU A 357 5.18 12.49 -32.23
N ASN A 358 4.44 12.09 -31.20
CA ASN A 358 3.12 12.62 -30.83
C ASN A 358 3.16 13.51 -29.56
N GLY A 359 4.37 13.82 -29.08
CA GLY A 359 4.60 14.71 -27.95
C GLY A 359 5.46 14.09 -26.86
N ARG A 360 5.65 14.86 -25.80
CA ARG A 360 6.39 14.46 -24.60
C ARG A 360 5.63 14.82 -23.34
N ILE A 361 5.84 14.05 -22.28
CA ILE A 361 5.26 14.29 -20.95
C ILE A 361 6.33 14.12 -19.89
N ALA A 362 6.30 14.95 -18.85
CA ALA A 362 7.23 14.84 -17.74
C ALA A 362 7.10 13.51 -17.00
N ALA A 363 8.23 12.95 -16.58
CA ALA A 363 8.39 11.80 -15.69
C ALA A 363 8.92 12.21 -14.33
N GLY A 364 9.16 11.24 -13.43
CA GLY A 364 10.00 11.48 -12.27
C GLY A 364 11.46 11.73 -12.67
N ALA A 365 12.33 11.98 -11.70
CA ALA A 365 13.74 12.20 -11.98
C ALA A 365 14.44 10.90 -12.43
N ASN A 366 15.23 10.99 -13.50
CA ASN A 366 16.01 9.90 -14.09
C ASN A 366 15.16 8.63 -14.33
N PRO A 367 14.17 8.69 -15.24
CA PRO A 367 13.36 7.54 -15.60
C PRO A 367 14.19 6.48 -16.35
N VAL A 368 14.22 5.25 -15.82
CA VAL A 368 15.12 4.19 -16.32
C VAL A 368 14.41 3.03 -17.01
N SER A 369 13.16 2.73 -16.64
CA SER A 369 12.45 1.54 -17.15
C SER A 369 10.94 1.77 -17.20
N MET A 370 10.26 1.10 -18.14
CA MET A 370 8.81 1.20 -18.31
C MET A 370 8.14 -0.16 -18.44
N ALA A 371 6.91 -0.24 -17.92
CA ALA A 371 6.01 -1.36 -18.14
C ALA A 371 4.63 -0.87 -18.59
N VAL A 372 4.18 -1.31 -19.76
CA VAL A 372 2.79 -1.14 -20.19
C VAL A 372 1.95 -2.25 -19.57
N HIS A 373 0.86 -1.88 -18.91
CA HIS A 373 -0.08 -2.85 -18.35
C HIS A 373 -0.73 -3.68 -19.47
N PRO A 374 -0.96 -5.00 -19.31
CA PRO A 374 -1.50 -5.87 -20.37
C PRO A 374 -2.84 -5.43 -20.98
N SER A 375 -3.62 -4.64 -20.24
CA SER A 375 -4.87 -4.05 -20.76
C SER A 375 -4.66 -2.95 -21.80
N GLY A 376 -3.43 -2.44 -21.97
CA GLY A 376 -3.09 -1.30 -22.81
C GLY A 376 -3.56 0.06 -22.28
N LYS A 377 -4.11 0.11 -21.06
CA LYS A 377 -4.69 1.33 -20.48
C LYS A 377 -3.74 2.14 -19.61
N PHE A 378 -2.65 1.53 -19.13
CA PHE A 378 -1.77 2.15 -18.15
C PHE A 378 -0.31 1.95 -18.53
N LEU A 379 0.52 2.95 -18.22
CA LEU A 379 1.97 2.91 -18.32
C LEU A 379 2.57 3.24 -16.95
N TYR A 380 3.54 2.45 -16.53
CA TYR A 380 4.28 2.62 -15.28
C TYR A 380 5.74 2.88 -15.59
N VAL A 381 6.34 3.86 -14.91
CA VAL A 381 7.73 4.26 -15.13
C VAL A 381 8.48 4.22 -13.81
N ALA A 382 9.55 3.44 -13.76
CA ALA A 382 10.50 3.43 -12.64
C ALA A 382 11.47 4.61 -12.79
N ASN A 383 11.53 5.44 -11.75
CA ASN A 383 12.42 6.60 -11.67
C ASN A 383 13.52 6.37 -10.64
N ASN A 384 14.75 6.75 -10.97
CA ASN A 384 15.95 6.46 -10.20
C ASN A 384 16.53 7.76 -9.60
N THR A 385 16.21 8.06 -8.34
CA THR A 385 16.60 9.31 -7.68
C THR A 385 17.56 9.04 -6.52
N GLU A 386 18.63 9.82 -6.40
CA GLU A 386 19.58 9.71 -5.27
C GLU A 386 19.05 10.31 -3.96
N ALA A 387 17.88 10.95 -3.93
CA ALA A 387 17.37 11.63 -2.73
C ALA A 387 15.91 11.29 -2.47
N PHE A 388 15.62 10.53 -1.40
CA PHE A 388 14.35 10.36 -0.64
C PHE A 388 12.99 10.25 -1.39
N VAL A 389 12.94 10.25 -2.72
CA VAL A 389 11.73 10.23 -3.56
C VAL A 389 11.94 9.35 -4.80
N ASN A 390 12.54 8.18 -4.61
CA ASN A 390 12.41 7.11 -5.60
C ASN A 390 10.93 6.81 -5.77
N ASN A 391 10.47 6.79 -7.02
CA ASN A 391 9.05 6.77 -7.26
C ASN A 391 8.68 6.08 -8.57
N VAL A 392 7.45 5.58 -8.61
CA VAL A 392 6.86 5.06 -9.84
C VAL A 392 5.86 6.07 -10.37
N SER A 393 6.15 6.65 -11.53
CA SER A 393 5.17 7.49 -12.25
C SER A 393 4.11 6.60 -12.91
N MET A 394 2.84 6.99 -12.81
CA MET A 394 1.70 6.21 -13.31
C MET A 394 0.89 7.06 -14.28
N TYR A 395 0.62 6.53 -15.46
CA TYR A 395 -0.12 7.23 -16.51
C TYR A 395 -1.27 6.39 -17.03
N THR A 396 -2.37 7.04 -17.40
CA THR A 396 -3.36 6.44 -18.32
C THR A 396 -2.92 6.66 -19.76
N ILE A 397 -3.20 5.69 -20.61
CA ILE A 397 -3.00 5.75 -22.06
C ILE A 397 -4.35 6.02 -22.73
N ASP A 398 -4.42 7.09 -23.53
CA ASP A 398 -5.56 7.29 -24.44
C ASP A 398 -5.50 6.24 -25.57
N PRO A 399 -6.54 5.39 -25.73
CA PRO A 399 -6.48 4.25 -26.65
C PRO A 399 -6.50 4.65 -28.13
N ASN A 400 -6.85 5.90 -28.47
CA ASN A 400 -6.96 6.37 -29.85
C ASN A 400 -5.69 7.09 -30.30
N THR A 401 -5.05 7.82 -29.39
CA THR A 401 -3.92 8.71 -29.67
C THR A 401 -2.61 8.23 -29.07
N GLY A 402 -2.64 7.33 -28.08
CA GLY A 402 -1.47 6.92 -27.32
C GLY A 402 -0.92 8.03 -26.41
N THR A 403 -1.69 9.10 -26.17
CA THR A 403 -1.24 10.18 -25.29
C THR A 403 -1.36 9.75 -23.83
N LEU A 404 -0.37 10.17 -23.03
CA LEU A 404 -0.29 9.86 -21.62
C LEU A 404 -0.93 10.96 -20.77
N THR A 405 -1.63 10.57 -19.71
CA THR A 405 -2.13 11.50 -18.68
C THR A 405 -1.72 10.98 -17.31
N LEU A 406 -1.12 11.83 -16.48
CA LEU A 406 -0.66 11.47 -15.14
C LEU A 406 -1.86 11.15 -14.22
N ILE A 407 -1.81 10.02 -13.50
CA ILE A 407 -2.91 9.55 -12.63
C ILE A 407 -2.88 10.24 -11.25
N ALA A 408 -1.70 10.42 -10.67
CA ALA A 408 -1.46 10.99 -9.33
C ALA A 408 0.04 11.28 -9.17
N PRO A 409 0.47 12.08 -8.17
CA PRO A 409 1.89 12.16 -7.83
C PRO A 409 2.46 10.75 -7.59
N PRO A 410 3.70 10.48 -8.05
CA PRO A 410 4.31 9.15 -7.97
C PRO A 410 4.28 8.52 -6.56
N VAL A 411 4.11 7.20 -6.49
CA VAL A 411 4.16 6.44 -5.23
C VAL A 411 5.60 6.21 -4.85
N LEU A 412 5.93 6.37 -3.56
CA LEU A 412 7.29 6.15 -3.03
C LEU A 412 7.67 4.68 -3.17
N ALA A 413 8.75 4.43 -3.90
CA ALA A 413 9.54 3.20 -3.85
C ALA A 413 10.72 3.45 -2.90
N TYR A 414 11.08 2.49 -2.06
CA TYR A 414 12.07 2.70 -1.00
C TYR A 414 13.53 2.62 -1.48
N THR A 415 13.80 2.50 -2.78
CA THR A 415 15.12 2.08 -3.30
C THR A 415 15.37 2.57 -4.74
N CYS A 416 16.64 2.59 -5.16
CA CYS A 416 17.10 3.05 -6.49
C CYS A 416 16.57 2.12 -7.60
N SER A 417 15.41 2.44 -8.15
CA SER A 417 14.74 1.58 -9.14
C SER A 417 15.58 1.41 -10.39
N GLN A 418 15.65 0.19 -10.93
CA GLN A 418 16.41 -0.14 -12.15
C GLN A 418 15.51 -0.74 -13.23
N SER A 419 14.53 -1.57 -12.83
CA SER A 419 13.67 -2.28 -13.76
C SER A 419 12.25 -2.37 -13.22
N ILE A 420 11.27 -2.33 -14.13
CA ILE A 420 9.86 -2.49 -13.81
C ILE A 420 9.22 -3.50 -14.78
N ALA A 421 8.39 -4.38 -14.26
CA ALA A 421 7.65 -5.37 -15.06
C ALA A 421 6.20 -5.47 -14.60
N SER A 422 5.27 -5.68 -15.54
CA SER A 422 3.87 -5.97 -15.23
C SER A 422 3.59 -7.47 -15.39
N ASP A 423 2.85 -8.04 -14.44
CA ASP A 423 2.34 -9.41 -14.54
C ASP A 423 1.44 -9.54 -15.79
N PRO A 424 1.59 -10.59 -16.62
CA PRO A 424 0.74 -10.83 -17.80
C PRO A 424 -0.77 -10.85 -17.51
N LEU A 425 -1.17 -11.16 -16.28
CA LEU A 425 -2.57 -11.15 -15.85
C LEU A 425 -3.05 -9.77 -15.37
N GLY A 426 -2.18 -8.76 -15.35
CA GLY A 426 -2.49 -7.39 -14.95
C GLY A 426 -2.77 -7.21 -13.46
N ARG A 427 -2.37 -8.16 -12.62
CA ARG A 427 -2.65 -8.10 -11.18
C ARG A 427 -1.60 -7.27 -10.43
N PHE A 428 -0.35 -7.39 -10.88
CA PHE A 428 0.80 -6.85 -10.18
C PHE A 428 1.73 -6.09 -11.10
N VAL A 429 2.47 -5.17 -10.50
CA VAL A 429 3.66 -4.53 -11.04
C VAL A 429 4.80 -4.75 -10.07
N TYR A 430 5.97 -5.11 -10.58
CA TYR A 430 7.17 -5.39 -9.80
C TYR A 430 8.23 -4.38 -10.15
N VAL A 431 8.89 -3.81 -9.14
CA VAL A 431 9.99 -2.86 -9.32
C VAL A 431 11.22 -3.46 -8.67
N ALA A 432 12.23 -3.77 -9.48
CA ALA A 432 13.55 -4.20 -9.02
C ALA A 432 14.44 -2.98 -8.84
N SER A 433 15.05 -2.88 -7.68
CA SER A 433 15.84 -1.73 -7.27
C SER A 433 17.19 -2.14 -6.70
N THR A 434 18.22 -1.41 -7.09
CA THR A 434 19.54 -1.47 -6.44
C THR A 434 19.50 -0.71 -5.12
N ALA A 435 20.47 -0.94 -4.24
CA ALA A 435 20.67 -0.06 -3.11
C ALA A 435 21.18 1.32 -3.59
N CYS A 436 20.70 2.37 -2.95
CA CYS A 436 21.41 3.65 -2.90
C CYS A 436 22.16 3.70 -1.57
N GLU A 437 23.39 4.21 -1.52
CA GLU A 437 24.14 4.35 -0.26
C GLU A 437 24.34 3.02 0.53
N ASP A 438 24.21 3.03 1.85
CA ASP A 438 24.38 1.89 2.77
C ASP A 438 23.12 0.97 2.83
N ASP A 439 22.14 1.15 1.94
CA ASP A 439 20.93 0.33 1.90
C ASP A 439 21.15 -1.04 1.22
N ILE A 440 20.11 -1.86 1.24
CA ILE A 440 20.05 -3.18 0.58
C ILE A 440 19.17 -3.10 -0.66
N GLY A 441 19.51 -3.90 -1.69
CA GLY A 441 18.66 -4.04 -2.88
C GLY A 441 17.27 -4.58 -2.50
N SER A 442 16.25 -4.26 -3.29
CA SER A 442 14.90 -4.76 -3.06
C SER A 442 14.10 -4.99 -4.33
N VAL A 443 13.11 -5.88 -4.25
CA VAL A 443 12.03 -5.98 -5.24
C VAL A 443 10.71 -5.70 -4.55
N VAL A 444 10.06 -4.61 -4.98
CA VAL A 444 8.77 -4.18 -4.44
C VAL A 444 7.66 -4.66 -5.34
N THR A 445 6.64 -5.30 -4.75
CA THR A 445 5.42 -5.71 -5.43
C THR A 445 4.30 -4.71 -5.16
N TYR A 446 3.65 -4.27 -6.23
CA TYR A 446 2.48 -3.42 -6.20
C TYR A 446 1.27 -4.17 -6.76
N THR A 447 0.12 -4.05 -6.09
CA THR A 447 -1.17 -4.39 -6.68
C THR A 447 -1.65 -3.26 -7.60
N VAL A 448 -2.28 -3.65 -8.71
CA VAL A 448 -2.85 -2.70 -9.67
C VAL A 448 -4.35 -2.56 -9.45
N ASN A 449 -4.82 -1.34 -9.21
CA ASN A 449 -6.25 -1.06 -9.31
C ASN A 449 -6.67 -1.05 -10.79
N ALA A 450 -7.38 -2.10 -11.22
CA ALA A 450 -7.78 -2.27 -12.62
C ALA A 450 -8.66 -1.14 -13.21
N THR A 451 -9.28 -0.31 -12.37
CA THR A 451 -10.15 0.78 -12.83
C THR A 451 -9.39 2.05 -13.14
N ASN A 452 -8.47 2.45 -12.24
CA ASN A 452 -7.79 3.74 -12.32
C ASN A 452 -6.26 3.63 -12.46
N GLY A 453 -5.71 2.42 -12.49
CA GLY A 453 -4.29 2.16 -12.68
C GLY A 453 -3.42 2.48 -11.47
N ILE A 454 -3.98 2.90 -10.33
CA ILE A 454 -3.21 3.24 -9.14
C ILE A 454 -2.51 2.00 -8.59
N LEU A 455 -1.22 2.14 -8.29
CA LEU A 455 -0.39 1.12 -7.63
C LEU A 455 -0.51 1.24 -6.11
N THR A 456 -0.66 0.10 -5.43
CA THR A 456 -0.61 0.00 -3.96
C THR A 456 0.47 -1.00 -3.55
N PRO A 457 1.49 -0.61 -2.78
CA PRO A 457 2.54 -1.54 -2.35
C PRO A 457 1.94 -2.63 -1.46
N THR A 458 2.31 -3.89 -1.70
CA THR A 458 1.78 -5.04 -0.96
C THR A 458 2.84 -5.88 -0.27
N SER A 459 4.02 -6.01 -0.87
CA SER A 459 5.13 -6.76 -0.29
C SER A 459 6.45 -6.26 -0.85
N GLU A 460 7.51 -6.47 -0.07
CA GLU A 460 8.88 -6.12 -0.42
C GLU A 460 9.79 -7.28 -0.06
N VAL A 461 10.66 -7.67 -1.00
CA VAL A 461 11.71 -8.65 -0.79
C VAL A 461 13.03 -7.90 -0.72
N PHE A 462 13.74 -8.04 0.41
CA PHE A 462 15.05 -7.45 0.62
C PHE A 462 16.16 -8.43 0.30
N TYR A 463 17.28 -7.90 -0.20
CA TYR A 463 18.44 -8.67 -0.64
C TYR A 463 19.56 -8.63 0.39
N ASP A 464 20.40 -9.66 0.41
CA ASP A 464 21.65 -9.63 1.18
C ASP A 464 22.62 -8.58 0.63
N ILE A 465 23.45 -8.03 1.51
CA ILE A 465 24.47 -7.03 1.16
C ILE A 465 25.37 -7.58 0.03
N GLY A 466 25.46 -6.85 -1.08
CA GLY A 466 26.32 -7.18 -2.22
C GLY A 466 25.60 -7.77 -3.45
N LEU A 467 24.28 -8.02 -3.37
CA LEU A 467 23.44 -8.35 -4.53
C LEU A 467 22.52 -7.20 -4.88
N TYR A 468 22.62 -6.74 -6.13
CA TYR A 468 21.89 -5.57 -6.62
C TYR A 468 20.99 -5.95 -7.80
N PRO A 469 19.65 -5.98 -7.59
CA PRO A 469 18.69 -6.23 -8.66
C PRO A 469 18.88 -5.24 -9.83
N SER A 470 19.04 -5.77 -11.04
CA SER A 470 19.20 -4.98 -12.28
C SER A 470 18.01 -5.09 -13.21
N SER A 471 17.37 -6.27 -13.26
CA SER A 471 16.30 -6.57 -14.20
C SER A 471 15.34 -7.58 -13.61
N ILE A 472 14.04 -7.42 -13.88
CA ILE A 472 13.00 -8.40 -13.55
C ILE A 472 12.22 -8.81 -14.80
N ALA A 473 11.97 -10.11 -14.95
CA ALA A 473 11.11 -10.65 -16.01
C ALA A 473 10.05 -11.57 -15.41
N VAL A 474 8.82 -11.49 -15.93
CA VAL A 474 7.70 -12.31 -15.47
C VAL A 474 7.41 -13.40 -16.50
N HIS A 475 7.27 -14.64 -16.04
CA HIS A 475 6.91 -15.76 -16.90
C HIS A 475 5.51 -15.56 -17.50
N PRO A 476 5.25 -15.90 -18.78
CA PRO A 476 3.95 -15.70 -19.44
C PRO A 476 2.72 -16.28 -18.73
N SER A 477 2.92 -17.30 -17.89
CA SER A 477 1.85 -17.87 -17.05
C SER A 477 1.41 -17.00 -15.87
N GLY A 478 2.17 -15.95 -15.52
CA GLY A 478 1.95 -15.12 -14.33
C GLY A 478 2.21 -15.85 -13.00
N LYS A 479 2.92 -16.99 -13.03
CA LYS A 479 3.23 -17.82 -11.84
C LYS A 479 4.66 -17.67 -11.32
N PHE A 480 5.57 -17.17 -12.13
CA PHE A 480 6.99 -17.07 -11.78
C PHE A 480 7.57 -15.73 -12.23
N ALA A 481 8.56 -15.24 -11.49
CA ALA A 481 9.38 -14.10 -11.87
C ALA A 481 10.87 -14.44 -11.69
N TYR A 482 11.71 -13.77 -12.48
CA TYR A 482 13.15 -13.97 -12.51
C TYR A 482 13.83 -12.62 -12.36
N VAL A 483 14.80 -12.55 -11.44
CA VAL A 483 15.52 -11.31 -11.14
C VAL A 483 17.00 -11.50 -11.44
N ALA A 484 17.52 -10.71 -12.37
CA ALA A 484 18.95 -10.60 -12.59
C ALA A 484 19.56 -9.67 -11.55
N ASN A 485 20.78 -9.99 -11.15
CA ASN A 485 21.54 -9.23 -10.17
C ASN A 485 22.91 -8.88 -10.74
N PHE A 486 23.53 -7.82 -10.25
CA PHE A 486 24.95 -7.55 -10.45
C PHE A 486 25.65 -7.37 -9.10
N ALA A 487 26.98 -7.51 -9.08
CA ALA A 487 27.78 -7.30 -7.89
C ALA A 487 28.55 -5.98 -8.01
N TYR A 488 28.31 -5.05 -7.08
CA TYR A 488 28.98 -3.75 -7.09
C TYR A 488 30.47 -3.92 -6.74
N GLN A 489 31.34 -3.43 -7.63
CA GLN A 489 32.81 -3.37 -7.49
C GLN A 489 33.59 -4.70 -7.45
N THR A 490 32.95 -5.85 -7.25
CA THR A 490 33.67 -7.13 -7.12
C THR A 490 33.84 -7.90 -8.44
N PHE A 491 33.09 -7.54 -9.50
CA PHE A 491 33.09 -8.23 -10.81
C PHE A 491 32.94 -9.76 -10.68
N THR A 492 32.18 -10.21 -9.69
CA THR A 492 31.90 -11.63 -9.46
C THR A 492 30.60 -12.05 -10.14
N PRO A 493 30.48 -13.30 -10.61
CA PRO A 493 29.21 -13.83 -11.09
C PRO A 493 28.12 -13.74 -10.02
N THR A 494 26.92 -13.36 -10.43
CA THR A 494 25.74 -13.22 -9.57
C THR A 494 24.62 -14.12 -10.06
N PRO A 495 23.80 -14.70 -9.17
CA PRO A 495 22.73 -15.59 -9.60
C PRO A 495 21.55 -14.81 -10.21
N ILE A 496 20.80 -15.50 -11.08
CA ILE A 496 19.39 -15.17 -11.32
C ILE A 496 18.58 -15.77 -10.17
N GLU A 497 17.80 -14.94 -9.50
CA GLU A 497 16.85 -15.41 -8.49
C GLU A 497 15.50 -15.76 -9.12
N ILE A 498 14.86 -16.78 -8.55
CA ILE A 498 13.63 -17.38 -9.06
C ILE A 498 12.56 -17.23 -7.99
N PHE A 499 11.46 -16.60 -8.36
CA PHE A 499 10.33 -16.35 -7.49
C PHE A 499 9.08 -17.07 -7.98
N SER A 500 8.29 -17.62 -7.06
CA SER A 500 6.88 -17.91 -7.31
C SER A 500 6.04 -16.66 -7.09
N ILE A 501 4.95 -16.55 -7.84
CA ILE A 501 3.96 -15.48 -7.73
C ILE A 501 2.67 -16.06 -7.14
N ASP A 502 2.27 -15.58 -5.98
CA ASP A 502 1.00 -15.93 -5.33
C ASP A 502 0.11 -14.69 -5.07
N SER A 503 -0.90 -14.81 -4.20
CA SER A 503 -1.78 -13.69 -3.84
C SER A 503 -1.10 -12.60 -3.01
N HIS A 504 0.06 -12.87 -2.41
CA HIS A 504 0.82 -11.97 -1.56
C HIS A 504 2.04 -11.35 -2.28
N GLY A 505 2.30 -11.73 -3.53
CA GLY A 505 3.38 -11.19 -4.36
C GLY A 505 4.45 -12.23 -4.65
N LEU A 506 5.72 -11.89 -4.41
CA LEU A 506 6.89 -12.72 -4.73
C LEU A 506 7.34 -13.56 -3.53
N THR A 507 7.64 -14.83 -3.76
CA THR A 507 8.32 -15.71 -2.80
C THR A 507 9.54 -16.34 -3.44
N LEU A 508 10.73 -16.18 -2.85
CA LEU A 508 11.97 -16.77 -3.37
C LEU A 508 11.89 -18.30 -3.28
N ILE A 509 12.09 -18.98 -4.40
CA ILE A 509 12.03 -20.45 -4.50
C ILE A 509 13.32 -21.09 -5.00
N GLY A 510 14.28 -20.29 -5.46
CA GLY A 510 15.59 -20.80 -5.87
C GLY A 510 16.44 -19.78 -6.60
N THR A 511 17.59 -20.24 -7.08
CA THR A 511 18.54 -19.44 -7.84
C THR A 511 19.15 -20.27 -8.96
N ALA A 512 19.58 -19.63 -10.05
CA ALA A 512 20.39 -20.24 -11.09
C ALA A 512 21.65 -19.41 -11.36
N ALA A 513 22.74 -20.08 -11.73
CA ALA A 513 23.99 -19.39 -12.04
C ALA A 513 23.85 -18.52 -13.31
N ALA A 514 24.37 -17.31 -13.29
CA ALA A 514 24.59 -16.46 -14.46
C ALA A 514 26.05 -16.00 -14.51
N GLY A 515 26.39 -15.22 -15.54
CA GLY A 515 27.70 -14.60 -15.68
C GLY A 515 27.90 -13.37 -14.80
N VAL A 516 29.00 -12.67 -15.05
CA VAL A 516 29.38 -11.45 -14.36
C VAL A 516 28.53 -10.27 -14.82
N ASN A 517 28.03 -9.49 -13.84
CA ASN A 517 27.22 -8.29 -14.05
C ASN A 517 26.03 -8.55 -14.99
N SER A 518 25.10 -9.40 -14.55
CA SER A 518 23.88 -9.65 -15.32
C SER A 518 23.01 -8.38 -15.32
N THR A 519 22.82 -7.77 -16.49
CA THR A 519 22.12 -6.49 -16.67
C THR A 519 20.66 -6.65 -17.09
N SER A 520 20.33 -7.78 -17.70
CA SER A 520 18.99 -8.06 -18.23
C SER A 520 18.69 -9.55 -18.14
N VAL A 521 17.45 -9.87 -17.76
CA VAL A 521 16.88 -11.22 -17.89
C VAL A 521 15.58 -11.11 -18.68
N THR A 522 15.32 -12.08 -19.56
CA THR A 522 14.09 -12.15 -20.35
C THR A 522 13.58 -13.58 -20.43
N VAL A 523 12.26 -13.75 -20.55
CA VAL A 523 11.60 -15.04 -20.73
C VAL A 523 11.04 -15.08 -22.15
N ALA A 524 11.36 -16.13 -22.90
CA ALA A 524 10.80 -16.33 -24.22
C ALA A 524 9.26 -16.43 -24.13
N PRO A 525 8.49 -15.82 -25.06
CA PRO A 525 7.01 -15.88 -25.04
C PRO A 525 6.43 -17.29 -24.99
N SER A 526 7.15 -18.30 -25.47
CA SER A 526 6.80 -19.72 -25.33
C SER A 526 6.75 -20.23 -23.87
N GLY A 527 7.36 -19.52 -22.92
CA GLY A 527 7.49 -19.90 -21.51
C GLY A 527 8.50 -21.02 -21.24
N LYS A 528 9.25 -21.47 -22.25
CA LYS A 528 10.14 -22.64 -22.12
C LYS A 528 11.60 -22.28 -21.84
N PHE A 529 12.00 -21.07 -22.17
CA PHE A 529 13.40 -20.64 -22.15
C PHE A 529 13.53 -19.24 -21.55
N ALA A 530 14.66 -19.01 -20.90
CA ALA A 530 15.07 -17.68 -20.44
C ALA A 530 16.50 -17.38 -20.91
N TYR A 531 16.81 -16.09 -21.00
CA TYR A 531 18.11 -15.59 -21.41
C TYR A 531 18.54 -14.45 -20.50
N ALA A 532 19.82 -14.43 -20.12
CA ALA A 532 20.40 -13.36 -19.32
C ALA A 532 21.59 -12.73 -20.03
N ALA A 533 21.64 -11.40 -20.07
CA ALA A 533 22.74 -10.64 -20.63
C ALA A 533 23.79 -10.36 -19.56
N ASN A 534 25.04 -10.78 -19.78
CA ASN A 534 26.14 -10.63 -18.82
C ASN A 534 27.12 -9.59 -19.33
N ALA A 535 27.01 -8.36 -18.82
CA ALA A 535 27.82 -7.24 -19.30
C ALA A 535 29.31 -7.42 -19.01
N GLY A 536 29.66 -8.11 -17.91
CA GLY A 536 31.05 -8.37 -17.54
C GLY A 536 31.73 -9.41 -18.42
N ASP A 537 30.98 -10.43 -18.86
CA ASP A 537 31.51 -11.53 -19.67
C ASP A 537 31.35 -11.30 -21.19
N ASN A 538 30.59 -10.27 -21.59
CA ASN A 538 30.25 -9.99 -22.99
C ASN A 538 29.54 -11.16 -23.67
N ASP A 539 28.66 -11.84 -22.95
CA ASP A 539 27.93 -13.02 -23.41
C ASP A 539 26.47 -13.04 -22.94
N LEU A 540 25.72 -14.04 -23.41
CA LEU A 540 24.40 -14.38 -22.90
C LEU A 540 24.43 -15.76 -22.25
N SER A 541 23.83 -15.90 -21.07
CA SER A 541 23.48 -17.20 -20.49
C SER A 541 22.11 -17.67 -20.99
N THR A 542 21.99 -18.98 -21.25
CA THR A 542 20.77 -19.64 -21.73
C THR A 542 20.24 -20.62 -20.68
N TYR A 543 18.92 -20.70 -20.55
CA TYR A 543 18.25 -21.57 -19.59
C TYR A 543 17.02 -22.27 -20.18
N THR A 544 16.74 -23.50 -19.73
CA THR A 544 15.41 -24.10 -19.83
C THR A 544 14.59 -23.83 -18.58
N ILE A 545 13.28 -23.73 -18.74
CA ILE A 545 12.32 -23.46 -17.66
C ILE A 545 11.47 -24.71 -17.40
N ASP A 546 11.45 -25.18 -16.15
CA ASP A 546 10.43 -26.13 -15.71
C ASP A 546 9.09 -25.40 -15.51
N SER A 547 8.10 -25.72 -16.33
CA SER A 547 6.78 -25.08 -16.30
C SER A 547 5.99 -25.28 -15.01
N THR A 548 6.38 -26.27 -14.19
CA THR A 548 5.67 -26.68 -12.97
C THR A 548 6.11 -25.87 -11.77
N ASN A 549 7.42 -25.65 -11.64
CA ASN A 549 8.03 -25.03 -10.46
C ASN A 549 8.87 -23.78 -10.81
N GLY A 550 8.99 -23.41 -12.08
CA GLY A 550 9.68 -22.21 -12.52
C GLY A 550 11.21 -22.31 -12.53
N THR A 551 11.79 -23.45 -12.13
CA THR A 551 13.25 -23.62 -12.02
C THR A 551 13.94 -23.35 -13.34
N LEU A 552 15.01 -22.56 -13.29
CA LEU A 552 15.92 -22.33 -14.41
C LEU A 552 17.04 -23.39 -14.38
N THR A 553 17.19 -24.15 -15.46
CA THR A 553 18.33 -25.06 -15.65
C THR A 553 19.27 -24.44 -16.69
N PRO A 554 20.49 -24.02 -16.30
CA PRO A 554 21.48 -23.51 -17.25
C PRO A 554 21.81 -24.57 -18.31
N ASN A 555 21.79 -24.18 -19.59
CA ASN A 555 22.08 -25.11 -20.68
C ASN A 555 23.09 -24.60 -21.72
N GLY A 556 23.68 -23.42 -21.51
CA GLY A 556 24.79 -22.92 -22.32
C GLY A 556 25.03 -21.43 -22.18
N THR A 557 26.12 -20.96 -22.79
CA THR A 557 26.43 -19.53 -23.00
C THR A 557 26.75 -19.27 -24.47
N ILE A 558 26.54 -18.04 -24.92
CA ILE A 558 26.91 -17.61 -26.28
C ILE A 558 27.46 -16.19 -26.28
N ALA A 559 28.54 -15.97 -27.04
CA ALA A 559 29.17 -14.66 -27.16
C ALA A 559 28.21 -13.59 -27.70
N ALA A 560 28.30 -12.39 -27.14
CA ALA A 560 27.62 -11.18 -27.58
C ALA A 560 28.65 -10.10 -27.97
N GLY A 561 28.18 -8.87 -28.19
CA GLY A 561 29.06 -7.72 -28.32
C GLY A 561 29.56 -7.25 -26.95
N ALA A 562 30.31 -6.15 -26.93
CA ALA A 562 30.85 -5.62 -25.67
C ALA A 562 29.75 -4.94 -24.84
N GLY A 563 29.64 -5.33 -23.57
CA GLY A 563 28.68 -4.77 -22.60
C GLY A 563 27.23 -4.91 -23.04
N PRO A 564 26.69 -6.13 -23.19
CA PRO A 564 25.26 -6.33 -23.44
C PRO A 564 24.41 -5.73 -22.30
N THR A 565 23.43 -4.90 -22.65
CA THR A 565 22.60 -4.14 -21.68
C THR A 565 21.15 -4.62 -21.65
N SER A 566 20.64 -5.15 -22.76
CA SER A 566 19.27 -5.65 -22.85
C SER A 566 19.19 -6.81 -23.85
N VAL A 567 18.39 -7.81 -23.50
CA VAL A 567 18.06 -8.94 -24.38
C VAL A 567 16.54 -9.04 -24.57
N ALA A 568 16.10 -9.20 -25.81
CA ALA A 568 14.69 -9.40 -26.15
C ALA A 568 14.52 -10.64 -27.05
N VAL A 569 13.39 -11.32 -26.88
CA VAL A 569 12.97 -12.46 -27.69
C VAL A 569 11.73 -12.07 -28.48
N ASP A 570 11.70 -12.43 -29.76
CA ASP A 570 10.57 -12.09 -30.61
C ASP A 570 9.28 -12.82 -30.16
N PRO A 571 8.07 -12.26 -30.40
CA PRO A 571 6.80 -12.87 -30.06
C PRO A 571 6.62 -14.34 -30.49
N THR A 572 7.29 -14.78 -31.56
CA THR A 572 7.23 -16.17 -32.05
C THR A 572 8.23 -17.12 -31.38
N SER A 573 9.10 -16.61 -30.50
CA SER A 573 10.17 -17.36 -29.82
C SER A 573 11.16 -18.06 -30.76
N LYS A 574 11.40 -17.46 -31.93
CA LYS A 574 12.35 -17.97 -32.93
C LYS A 574 13.68 -17.22 -32.94
N PHE A 575 13.67 -15.96 -32.52
CA PHE A 575 14.82 -15.09 -32.58
C PHE A 575 15.04 -14.36 -31.26
N ALA A 576 16.31 -14.15 -30.92
CA ALA A 576 16.74 -13.34 -29.79
C ALA A 576 17.71 -12.25 -30.26
N TYR A 577 17.67 -11.10 -29.59
CA TYR A 577 18.46 -9.93 -29.91
C TYR A 577 19.06 -9.35 -28.64
N ALA A 578 20.37 -9.08 -28.64
CA ALA A 578 21.06 -8.44 -27.53
C ALA A 578 21.67 -7.12 -27.99
N VAL A 579 21.32 -6.02 -27.33
CA VAL A 579 21.94 -4.71 -27.57
C VAL A 579 23.20 -4.59 -26.74
N ASN A 580 24.29 -4.12 -27.37
CA ASN A 580 25.61 -4.07 -26.77
C ASN A 580 26.09 -2.62 -26.71
N ALA A 581 26.07 -2.04 -25.50
CA ALA A 581 26.39 -0.63 -25.29
C ALA A 581 27.87 -0.31 -25.59
N GLY A 582 28.78 -1.22 -25.24
CA GLY A 582 30.22 -1.03 -25.43
C GLY A 582 30.67 -1.13 -26.89
N SER A 583 29.99 -1.94 -27.71
CA SER A 583 30.30 -2.10 -29.14
C SER A 583 29.36 -1.36 -30.09
N ASN A 584 28.37 -0.63 -29.59
CA ASN A 584 27.40 0.14 -30.39
C ASN A 584 26.70 -0.70 -31.48
N ASN A 585 26.33 -1.94 -31.15
CA ASN A 585 25.72 -2.88 -32.10
C ASN A 585 24.70 -3.80 -31.42
N ILE A 586 24.02 -4.60 -32.24
CA ILE A 586 23.03 -5.60 -31.81
C ILE A 586 23.53 -6.96 -32.27
N SER A 587 23.63 -7.92 -31.35
CA SER A 587 23.86 -9.33 -31.66
C SER A 587 22.53 -10.03 -31.93
N MET A 588 22.47 -10.82 -32.99
CA MET A 588 21.24 -11.48 -33.46
C MET A 588 21.40 -13.00 -33.42
N TYR A 589 20.37 -13.72 -32.97
CA TYR A 589 20.42 -15.17 -32.80
C TYR A 589 19.13 -15.86 -33.25
N THR A 590 19.25 -17.08 -33.81
CA THR A 590 18.13 -18.03 -33.91
C THR A 590 18.04 -18.86 -32.64
N ILE A 591 16.81 -19.22 -32.24
CA ILE A 591 16.52 -20.07 -31.09
C ILE A 591 16.17 -21.47 -31.58
N ASP A 592 16.88 -22.48 -31.08
CA ASP A 592 16.45 -23.86 -31.26
C ASP A 592 15.17 -24.13 -30.44
N ALA A 593 14.08 -24.48 -31.11
CA ALA A 593 12.75 -24.59 -30.48
C ALA A 593 12.64 -25.73 -29.44
N THR A 594 13.60 -26.65 -29.40
CA THR A 594 13.59 -27.81 -28.50
C THR A 594 14.47 -27.57 -27.28
N THR A 595 15.67 -27.06 -27.53
CA THR A 595 16.72 -26.91 -26.52
C THR A 595 16.81 -25.49 -25.98
N GLY A 596 16.33 -24.48 -26.72
CA GLY A 596 16.47 -23.07 -26.36
C GLY A 596 17.87 -22.50 -26.62
N LEU A 597 18.79 -23.30 -27.16
CA LEU A 597 20.14 -22.85 -27.51
C LEU A 597 20.11 -21.81 -28.62
N LEU A 598 21.00 -20.83 -28.50
CA LEU A 598 21.14 -19.74 -29.45
C LEU A 598 22.18 -20.09 -30.52
N THR A 599 21.93 -19.70 -31.76
CA THR A 599 22.92 -19.74 -32.86
C THR A 599 23.04 -18.34 -33.46
N SER A 600 24.27 -17.83 -33.56
CA SER A 600 24.51 -16.46 -34.04
C SER A 600 24.15 -16.28 -35.53
N ILE A 601 23.46 -15.19 -35.83
CA ILE A 601 23.15 -14.67 -37.18
C ILE A 601 24.13 -13.54 -37.55
N GLY A 602 24.98 -13.10 -36.62
CA GLY A 602 25.89 -11.98 -36.76
C GLY A 602 25.45 -10.75 -35.98
N THR A 603 25.91 -9.58 -36.41
CA THR A 603 25.62 -8.29 -35.75
C THR A 603 25.16 -7.24 -36.74
N VAL A 604 24.40 -6.26 -36.25
CA VAL A 604 24.04 -5.05 -37.00
C VAL A 604 24.37 -3.82 -36.15
N ASN A 605 24.77 -2.72 -36.78
CA ASN A 605 25.09 -1.48 -36.06
C ASN A 605 23.85 -0.88 -35.39
N ALA A 606 24.06 -0.27 -34.23
CA ALA A 606 23.11 0.58 -33.52
C ALA A 606 23.59 2.04 -33.51
N GLY A 607 22.90 2.90 -32.75
CA GLY A 607 23.41 4.23 -32.40
C GLY A 607 24.50 4.14 -31.32
N VAL A 608 24.81 5.27 -30.69
CA VAL A 608 25.84 5.35 -29.66
C VAL A 608 25.25 4.96 -28.30
N ALA A 609 25.92 4.04 -27.59
CA ALA A 609 25.51 3.49 -26.30
C ALA A 609 24.03 3.01 -26.30
N PRO A 610 23.68 1.99 -27.11
CA PRO A 610 22.34 1.41 -27.08
C PRO A 610 21.99 0.83 -25.70
N SER A 611 20.79 1.14 -25.21
CA SER A 611 20.35 0.86 -23.83
C SER A 611 19.27 -0.22 -23.74
N SER A 612 18.28 -0.20 -24.63
CA SER A 612 17.13 -1.11 -24.60
C SER A 612 16.66 -1.47 -26.00
N ILE A 613 16.11 -2.67 -26.16
CA ILE A 613 15.44 -3.12 -27.38
C ILE A 613 14.03 -3.64 -27.06
N THR A 614 13.07 -3.29 -27.92
CA THR A 614 11.74 -3.91 -27.92
C THR A 614 11.35 -4.36 -29.32
N ILE A 615 10.52 -5.41 -29.40
CA ILE A 615 10.07 -6.03 -30.63
C ILE A 615 8.57 -5.86 -30.72
N LEU A 616 8.09 -5.40 -31.89
CA LEU A 616 6.67 -5.17 -32.10
C LEU A 616 5.88 -6.49 -31.99
N PRO A 617 4.64 -6.52 -31.46
CA PRO A 617 3.87 -7.76 -31.32
C PRO A 617 3.66 -8.57 -32.62
N SER A 618 3.82 -7.92 -33.78
CA SER A 618 3.78 -8.55 -35.10
C SER A 618 5.06 -9.28 -35.52
N SER A 619 6.15 -9.19 -34.74
CA SER A 619 7.50 -9.68 -35.05
C SER A 619 8.15 -9.08 -36.32
N ASN A 620 7.61 -7.99 -36.87
CA ASN A 620 8.13 -7.40 -38.12
C ASN A 620 9.12 -6.26 -37.90
N PHE A 621 9.15 -5.64 -36.70
CA PHE A 621 9.98 -4.48 -36.41
C PHE A 621 10.55 -4.52 -35.00
N ALA A 622 11.73 -3.91 -34.84
CA ALA A 622 12.37 -3.69 -33.54
C ALA A 622 12.79 -2.23 -33.39
N TYR A 623 12.77 -1.74 -32.15
CA TYR A 623 13.17 -0.39 -31.78
C TYR A 623 14.26 -0.45 -30.72
N VAL A 624 15.31 0.35 -30.89
CA VAL A 624 16.46 0.41 -29.98
C VAL A 624 16.69 1.82 -29.54
N THR A 625 16.69 2.07 -28.23
CA THR A 625 17.08 3.36 -27.65
C THR A 625 18.59 3.48 -27.60
N ASN A 626 19.12 4.64 -27.99
CA ASN A 626 20.55 4.93 -27.96
C ASN A 626 20.82 6.14 -27.06
N SER A 627 21.31 5.88 -25.85
CA SER A 627 21.45 6.94 -24.84
C SER A 627 22.51 7.97 -25.21
N GLY A 628 23.58 7.54 -25.90
CA GLY A 628 24.67 8.42 -26.32
C GLY A 628 24.35 9.28 -27.55
N SER A 629 23.48 8.83 -28.44
CA SER A 629 23.07 9.59 -29.64
C SER A 629 21.71 10.29 -29.50
N ASN A 630 20.99 10.12 -28.38
CA ASN A 630 19.69 10.74 -28.10
C ASN A 630 18.62 10.42 -29.16
N ASP A 631 18.60 9.18 -29.64
CA ASP A 631 17.68 8.72 -30.68
C ASP A 631 17.21 7.28 -30.47
N VAL A 632 16.23 6.88 -31.28
CA VAL A 632 15.74 5.51 -31.41
C VAL A 632 16.05 5.01 -32.81
N SER A 633 16.79 3.90 -32.91
CA SER A 633 17.01 3.17 -34.15
C SER A 633 15.83 2.24 -34.45
N ILE A 634 15.40 2.22 -35.71
CA ILE A 634 14.23 1.46 -36.20
C ILE A 634 14.73 0.38 -37.16
N TYR A 635 14.38 -0.87 -36.89
CA TYR A 635 14.76 -2.01 -37.72
C TYR A 635 13.55 -2.75 -38.26
N SER A 636 13.62 -3.18 -39.52
CA SER A 636 12.77 -4.27 -40.02
C SER A 636 13.40 -5.62 -39.69
N ILE A 637 12.56 -6.60 -39.36
CA ILE A 637 12.94 -7.98 -39.07
C ILE A 637 12.60 -8.83 -40.29
N ASP A 638 13.58 -9.53 -40.86
CA ASP A 638 13.30 -10.64 -41.77
C ASP A 638 12.76 -11.82 -40.94
N THR A 639 11.45 -12.06 -41.01
CA THR A 639 10.78 -13.10 -40.21
C THR A 639 11.23 -14.53 -40.53
N SER A 640 11.97 -14.74 -41.62
CA SER A 640 12.48 -16.05 -42.01
C SER A 640 13.89 -16.32 -41.47
N THR A 641 14.73 -15.29 -41.40
CA THR A 641 16.14 -15.42 -40.99
C THR A 641 16.43 -14.82 -39.62
N GLY A 642 15.57 -13.92 -39.13
CA GLY A 642 15.79 -13.13 -37.92
C GLY A 642 16.70 -11.92 -38.14
N ALA A 643 17.22 -11.69 -39.34
CA ALA A 643 18.14 -10.59 -39.61
C ALA A 643 17.45 -9.22 -39.47
N LEU A 644 18.12 -8.30 -38.77
CA LEU A 644 17.70 -6.91 -38.64
C LEU A 644 18.29 -6.06 -39.77
N THR A 645 17.46 -5.19 -40.37
CA THR A 645 17.90 -4.15 -41.29
C THR A 645 17.50 -2.79 -40.73
N LEU A 646 18.47 -1.89 -40.56
CA LEU A 646 18.21 -0.51 -40.13
C LEU A 646 17.42 0.23 -41.22
N ILE A 647 16.23 0.71 -40.88
CA ILE A 647 15.34 1.42 -41.82
C ILE A 647 15.14 2.90 -41.46
N GLY A 648 15.63 3.34 -40.31
CA GLY A 648 15.64 4.76 -39.95
C GLY A 648 16.03 4.99 -38.49
N THR A 649 16.12 6.26 -38.13
CA THR A 649 16.24 6.73 -36.75
C THR A 649 15.25 7.86 -36.50
N VAL A 650 14.85 8.05 -35.25
CA VAL A 650 14.03 9.19 -34.82
C VAL A 650 14.59 9.76 -33.53
N GLY A 651 14.68 11.08 -33.43
CA GLY A 651 15.07 11.73 -32.17
C GLY A 651 14.01 11.54 -31.09
N THR A 652 14.44 11.59 -29.83
CA THR A 652 13.53 11.54 -28.68
C THR A 652 12.93 12.88 -28.32
#